data_AF-A0A8T1TUM3-F1
#
_entry.id   AF-A0A8T1TUM3-F1
#
_cell.length_a   1.000
_cell.length_b   1.000
_cell.length_c   1.000
_cell.angle_alpha   90.00
_cell.angle_beta   90.00
_cell.angle_gamma   90.00
#
_symmetry.space_group_name_H-M   'P 1'
#
loop_
_entity.id
_entity.type
_entity.pdbx_description
1 polymer ?
#
loop_
_entity_poly.entity_id
_entity_poly.type
_entity_poly.pdbx_seq_one_letter_code
_entity_poly.pdbx_strand_id
1 'polypeptide(L)'
;MVLHRAWVVVLLLTVFAVVAPTRGLKTQHRQLSADDQEVHQRLLKEQAAMADDEAACNASARSSVLSTYLSALPSVAGLQGCIATNIAQLYPSIAASGSQCNLTTLNSLVNGGSDDSAAFKEVLNLLLAGVVSSSTSGSGSVDLASALSSWSDDSSTLQGFCNVMNNQAGPCIDTLLPELISLLDSDATCCNELNGYLEVAKLIVPTGQTLDQTLSSLINGLHLTMCTTTSADDQLCSVPLSSYLSGVVTSDESSLLGAIIFQAGVPLYASSESDVCSSLETTSLASGLGSGDISYYAASCCASGLSTLLQSVDAVATHLSGNSLAELFTLITGRQNAVSQFAALYSTLSGCSFDSTCTAPSFTISSSSSGGSSSNTAAANSKTLSPENVTCTLVNFCDSDDVCSEVCEAGTALIEPWVVRAITYQRNLSYAETLCYAEIPATHNSVITQARGYGNRDQLFNAKLNASNSNSYMRTSNQFLSVTDQLDLGVRFLELDVHYFASSLRSAHCSEFGIAFVNDAASALVSSLESVLDASGEDSTVQWGSELVGCLPSLSGIRADEQRLHNESLGEIATWLSSHPEDLVVIYTEIGDDVSTYSQVDALLELYTTTFGDLLFSPSNFDAAGGDWNGFTLEELISRGKQVILVTTPEANNQMFYMRELCAGWADVPSSTTGSSGTFFGEMMNAGTLVRAFKSVLHYATLTERALSGGSVELDTASRPGHVNASSLPVFVDAGVNILAPDGLDGAIMAAMVWSWAANEPDVNTASVVQLSAADGRWYGVADSSSISHVACVSSSNRTAWQVVSQGSGCPDGYATGAPHLAVENSALLTVLQAEASDATALLDVNLTNFPSAHA
;
A
#
# COMPACT_ATOMS: atom_id res chain seq x y z
N MET A 1 1.08 -0.49 13.67
CA MET A 1 2.20 -0.94 14.55
C MET A 1 3.48 -1.27 13.78
N VAL A 2 3.40 -1.91 12.60
CA VAL A 2 4.60 -2.24 11.78
C VAL A 2 5.13 -1.03 10.99
N LEU A 3 4.26 -0.17 10.43
CA LEU A 3 4.70 1.09 9.82
C LEU A 3 5.29 2.06 10.86
N HIS A 4 4.68 2.10 12.04
CA HIS A 4 5.23 2.81 13.21
C HIS A 4 6.65 2.32 13.51
N ARG A 5 6.89 1.01 13.51
CA ARG A 5 8.23 0.44 13.68
C ARG A 5 9.16 0.66 12.47
N ALA A 6 8.63 0.74 11.25
CA ALA A 6 9.39 1.04 10.03
C ALA A 6 9.86 2.49 9.98
N TRP A 7 8.96 3.44 10.20
CA TRP A 7 9.28 4.85 10.37
C TRP A 7 10.15 5.07 11.58
N VAL A 8 9.88 4.40 12.71
CA VAL A 8 10.79 4.38 13.85
C VAL A 8 12.14 3.82 13.45
N VAL A 9 12.29 2.85 12.56
CA VAL A 9 13.62 2.36 12.13
C VAL A 9 14.28 3.22 11.04
N VAL A 10 13.53 3.91 10.17
CA VAL A 10 14.07 4.92 9.23
C VAL A 10 14.51 6.16 9.99
N LEU A 11 13.69 6.65 10.91
CA LEU A 11 14.02 7.73 11.83
C LEU A 11 15.06 7.29 12.83
N LEU A 12 15.04 6.05 13.31
CA LEU A 12 16.15 5.57 14.10
C LEU A 12 17.40 5.44 13.22
N LEU A 13 17.37 5.09 11.93
CA LEU A 13 18.55 5.14 11.06
C LEU A 13 19.12 6.57 10.96
N THR A 14 18.29 7.62 10.97
CA THR A 14 18.73 9.03 11.03
C THR A 14 19.12 9.51 12.43
N VAL A 15 18.52 8.93 13.48
CA VAL A 15 18.72 9.26 14.91
C VAL A 15 19.82 8.40 15.57
N PHE A 16 20.16 7.24 14.99
CA PHE A 16 21.17 6.26 15.47
C PHE A 16 22.60 6.70 15.21
N ALA A 17 22.75 7.70 14.38
CA ALA A 17 23.85 8.61 14.47
C ALA A 17 24.14 9.17 15.88
N VAL A 18 23.13 9.23 16.76
CA VAL A 18 23.24 9.82 18.10
C VAL A 18 23.07 8.82 19.23
N VAL A 19 22.70 7.57 18.96
CA VAL A 19 22.66 6.51 19.99
C VAL A 19 23.12 5.18 19.38
N ALA A 20 24.45 5.00 19.35
CA ALA A 20 25.29 3.80 19.22
C ALA A 20 24.84 2.59 18.35
N PRO A 21 25.81 1.82 17.81
CA PRO A 21 27.11 2.19 17.28
C PRO A 21 27.22 1.77 15.79
N THR A 22 28.32 2.24 15.19
CA THR A 22 29.18 1.61 14.17
C THR A 22 28.76 1.51 12.72
N ARG A 23 29.73 1.78 11.82
CA ARG A 23 29.74 1.41 10.39
C ARG A 23 31.16 1.37 9.76
N GLY A 24 31.65 0.23 9.22
CA GLY A 24 33.03 -0.16 8.73
C GLY A 24 33.62 0.29 7.34
N LEU A 25 34.22 -0.66 6.57
CA LEU A 25 34.34 -0.77 5.08
C LEU A 25 35.23 -1.96 4.63
N LYS A 26 34.99 -2.50 3.42
CA LYS A 26 35.86 -3.50 2.76
C LYS A 26 37.30 -3.00 2.61
N THR A 27 38.20 -3.71 3.29
CA THR A 27 39.61 -3.99 2.98
C THR A 27 40.42 -2.83 2.37
N GLN A 28 40.71 -1.83 3.19
CA GLN A 28 42.11 -1.53 3.46
C GLN A 28 42.30 -1.72 4.96
N HIS A 29 43.27 -2.53 5.37
CA HIS A 29 43.61 -2.65 6.79
C HIS A 29 43.94 -1.26 7.36
N ARG A 30 42.96 -0.58 7.95
CA ARG A 30 43.17 0.68 8.70
C ARG A 30 43.81 0.29 10.03
N GLN A 31 44.85 1.04 10.39
CA GLN A 31 45.77 0.63 11.44
C GLN A 31 45.15 0.91 12.82
N LEU A 32 44.63 -0.14 13.46
CA LEU A 32 44.19 -0.11 14.86
C LEU A 32 45.39 0.05 15.81
N SER A 33 45.16 0.61 17.00
CA SER A 33 46.17 0.60 18.05
C SER A 33 46.39 -0.83 18.59
N ALA A 34 47.49 -1.05 19.33
CA ALA A 34 47.80 -2.36 19.89
C ALA A 34 46.75 -2.84 20.92
N ASP A 35 46.18 -1.93 21.71
CA ASP A 35 45.15 -2.25 22.71
C ASP A 35 43.78 -2.53 22.06
N ASP A 36 43.44 -1.81 20.98
CA ASP A 36 42.18 -2.02 20.23
C ASP A 36 42.18 -3.34 19.46
N GLN A 37 43.35 -3.87 19.08
CA GLN A 37 43.46 -5.18 18.44
C GLN A 37 43.02 -6.32 19.38
N GLU A 38 43.29 -6.23 20.68
CA GLU A 38 42.88 -7.26 21.64
C GLU A 38 41.36 -7.28 21.81
N VAL A 39 40.74 -6.11 21.93
CA VAL A 39 39.28 -5.95 22.01
C VAL A 39 38.61 -6.46 20.72
N HIS A 40 39.12 -6.06 19.55
CA HIS A 40 38.56 -6.49 18.28
C HIS A 40 38.63 -8.02 18.08
N GLN A 41 39.73 -8.67 18.45
CA GLN A 41 39.85 -10.13 18.40
C GLN A 41 38.86 -10.85 19.32
N ARG A 42 38.59 -10.27 20.50
CA ARG A 42 37.58 -10.81 21.42
C ARG A 42 36.17 -10.71 20.83
N LEU A 43 35.83 -9.59 20.20
CA LEU A 43 34.53 -9.39 19.55
C LEU A 43 34.32 -10.36 18.38
N LEU A 44 35.36 -10.62 17.55
CA LEU A 44 35.29 -11.60 16.48
C LEU A 44 35.01 -13.02 16.99
N LYS A 45 35.59 -13.38 18.15
CA LYS A 45 35.36 -14.69 18.78
C LYS A 45 33.95 -14.82 19.35
N GLU A 46 33.40 -13.74 19.90
CA GLU A 46 32.01 -13.68 20.38
C GLU A 46 31.04 -13.83 19.19
N GLN A 47 31.27 -13.14 18.08
CA GLN A 47 30.47 -13.24 16.85
C GLN A 47 30.49 -14.66 16.23
N ALA A 48 31.66 -15.31 16.16
CA ALA A 48 31.80 -16.63 15.55
C ALA A 48 31.10 -17.78 16.32
N ALA A 49 30.69 -17.56 17.57
CA ALA A 49 30.08 -18.57 18.43
C ALA A 49 28.53 -18.52 18.45
N MET A 50 27.92 -17.63 17.68
CA MET A 50 26.49 -17.29 17.77
C MET A 50 25.61 -18.13 16.84
N ALA A 51 24.43 -18.48 17.33
CA ALA A 51 23.34 -19.06 16.53
C ALA A 51 22.30 -17.96 16.21
N ASP A 52 21.68 -18.05 15.04
CA ASP A 52 20.66 -17.09 14.57
C ASP A 52 19.28 -17.49 15.09
N ASP A 53 19.06 -17.26 16.38
CA ASP A 53 17.75 -17.42 17.02
C ASP A 53 17.49 -16.30 18.04
N GLU A 54 16.22 -15.94 18.22
CA GLU A 54 15.80 -14.79 19.02
C GLU A 54 16.32 -14.85 20.47
N ALA A 55 16.39 -16.04 21.07
CA ALA A 55 16.88 -16.21 22.43
C ALA A 55 18.39 -15.98 22.51
N ALA A 56 19.15 -16.49 21.53
CA ALA A 56 20.58 -16.23 21.39
C ALA A 56 20.87 -14.74 21.11
N CYS A 57 20.11 -14.11 20.21
CA CYS A 57 20.23 -12.69 19.88
C CYS A 57 20.01 -11.80 21.11
N ASN A 58 18.95 -12.05 21.89
CA ASN A 58 18.68 -11.30 23.12
C ASN A 58 19.70 -11.57 24.23
N ALA A 59 20.24 -12.79 24.32
CA ALA A 59 21.28 -13.12 25.27
C ALA A 59 22.61 -12.42 24.96
N SER A 60 22.95 -12.27 23.68
CA SER A 60 24.19 -11.64 23.21
C SER A 60 24.35 -10.19 23.69
N ALA A 61 23.26 -9.42 23.66
CA ALA A 61 23.27 -8.04 24.12
C ALA A 61 23.63 -7.92 25.60
N ARG A 62 23.19 -8.89 26.42
CA ARG A 62 23.44 -8.92 27.87
C ARG A 62 24.83 -9.45 28.22
N SER A 63 25.38 -10.35 27.41
CA SER A 63 26.68 -11.00 27.66
C SER A 63 27.87 -10.31 27.00
N SER A 64 27.61 -9.36 26.08
CA SER A 64 28.64 -8.57 25.40
C SER A 64 29.51 -7.77 26.38
N VAL A 65 30.78 -7.59 26.02
CA VAL A 65 31.71 -6.67 26.69
C VAL A 65 31.20 -5.22 26.70
N LEU A 66 30.29 -4.87 25.78
CA LEU A 66 29.65 -3.56 25.70
C LEU A 66 28.21 -3.53 26.25
N SER A 67 27.78 -4.54 27.02
CA SER A 67 26.42 -4.67 27.54
C SER A 67 25.87 -3.41 28.23
N THR A 68 26.71 -2.66 28.96
CA THR A 68 26.31 -1.38 29.55
C THR A 68 25.85 -0.37 28.50
N TYR A 69 26.55 -0.26 27.36
CA TYR A 69 26.19 0.64 26.27
C TYR A 69 24.97 0.11 25.50
N LEU A 70 24.92 -1.20 25.24
CA LEU A 70 23.83 -1.83 24.50
C LEU A 70 22.49 -1.74 25.24
N SER A 71 22.51 -1.78 26.58
CA SER A 71 21.31 -1.66 27.41
C SER A 71 20.62 -0.30 27.32
N ALA A 72 21.34 0.72 26.86
CA ALA A 72 20.81 2.06 26.69
C ALA A 72 20.25 2.32 25.29
N LEU A 73 20.44 1.38 24.35
CA LEU A 73 19.78 1.41 23.04
C LEU A 73 18.30 1.02 23.17
N PRO A 74 17.42 1.50 22.28
CA PRO A 74 16.05 0.99 22.20
C PRO A 74 16.03 -0.52 21.95
N SER A 75 15.13 -1.25 22.60
CA SER A 75 14.93 -2.69 22.34
C SER A 75 14.07 -2.97 21.10
N VAL A 76 13.83 -1.95 20.26
CA VAL A 76 12.96 -2.04 19.10
C VAL A 76 13.59 -2.98 18.06
N ALA A 77 12.77 -3.86 17.48
CA ALA A 77 13.14 -4.69 16.33
C ALA A 77 14.41 -5.55 16.50
N GLY A 78 14.74 -5.95 17.74
CA GLY A 78 15.95 -6.74 18.01
C GLY A 78 17.27 -5.97 17.87
N LEU A 79 17.23 -4.63 17.76
CA LEU A 79 18.41 -3.75 17.60
C LEU A 79 19.58 -4.08 18.52
N GLN A 80 19.32 -4.22 19.81
CA GLN A 80 20.35 -4.53 20.79
C GLN A 80 21.09 -5.83 20.42
N GLY A 81 20.35 -6.86 20.00
CA GLY A 81 20.91 -8.15 19.58
C GLY A 81 21.64 -8.07 18.24
N CYS A 82 21.07 -7.37 17.24
CA CYS A 82 21.70 -7.13 15.94
C CYS A 82 23.07 -6.48 16.10
N ILE A 83 23.14 -5.37 16.84
CA ILE A 83 24.38 -4.65 17.09
C ILE A 83 25.34 -5.51 17.90
N ALA A 84 24.90 -6.14 19.00
CA ALA A 84 25.77 -6.94 19.86
C ALA A 84 26.46 -8.06 19.08
N THR A 85 25.72 -8.71 18.18
CA THR A 85 26.19 -9.82 17.36
C THR A 85 27.18 -9.37 16.28
N ASN A 86 27.02 -8.14 15.76
CA ASN A 86 27.78 -7.66 14.62
C ASN A 86 28.79 -6.54 14.93
N ILE A 87 28.95 -6.20 16.22
CA ILE A 87 29.80 -5.10 16.70
C ILE A 87 31.26 -5.18 16.22
N ALA A 88 31.76 -6.37 15.85
CA ALA A 88 33.11 -6.50 15.31
C ALA A 88 33.28 -5.87 13.92
N GLN A 89 32.25 -5.85 13.06
CA GLN A 89 32.27 -5.23 11.71
C GLN A 89 32.33 -3.70 11.74
N LEU A 90 32.24 -3.20 12.95
CA LEU A 90 31.53 -2.02 13.29
C LEU A 90 32.49 -1.16 14.14
N TYR A 91 33.16 -1.82 15.10
CA TYR A 91 34.18 -1.28 16.00
C TYR A 91 35.35 -0.56 15.32
N PRO A 92 35.87 -0.99 14.15
CA PRO A 92 37.03 -0.32 13.52
C PRO A 92 36.80 1.17 13.20
N SER A 93 35.56 1.58 12.94
CA SER A 93 35.25 2.97 12.59
C SER A 93 35.15 3.90 13.80
N ILE A 94 34.88 3.35 14.99
CA ILE A 94 34.83 4.12 16.25
C ILE A 94 36.13 4.05 17.05
N ALA A 95 36.98 3.04 16.79
CA ALA A 95 38.30 2.88 17.42
C ALA A 95 39.43 3.57 16.63
N ALA A 96 39.11 4.23 15.51
CA ALA A 96 40.11 4.88 14.68
C ALA A 96 40.76 6.08 15.40
N SER A 97 42.10 6.16 15.33
CA SER A 97 42.84 7.31 15.87
C SER A 97 42.42 8.60 15.17
N GLY A 98 41.98 9.60 15.94
CA GLY A 98 41.48 10.86 15.42
C GLY A 98 39.99 10.86 15.03
N SER A 99 39.25 9.78 15.25
CA SER A 99 37.79 9.77 15.05
C SER A 99 37.09 10.72 16.01
N GLN A 100 36.28 11.62 15.47
CA GLN A 100 35.38 12.49 16.25
C GLN A 100 34.23 11.68 16.88
N CYS A 101 33.90 10.52 16.30
CA CYS A 101 32.97 9.56 16.88
C CYS A 101 33.72 8.39 17.53
N ASN A 102 33.87 8.42 18.85
CA ASN A 102 34.49 7.37 19.65
C ASN A 102 33.57 6.91 20.81
N LEU A 103 33.95 5.86 21.53
CA LEU A 103 33.16 5.30 22.64
C LEU A 103 32.84 6.33 23.74
N THR A 104 33.73 7.29 24.01
CA THR A 104 33.49 8.34 25.00
C THR A 104 32.45 9.34 24.51
N THR A 105 32.52 9.78 23.26
CA THR A 105 31.50 10.64 22.62
C THR A 105 30.13 9.95 22.63
N LEU A 106 30.09 8.68 22.23
CA LEU A 106 28.85 7.88 22.24
C LEU A 106 28.27 7.73 23.64
N ASN A 107 29.12 7.49 24.65
CA ASN A 107 28.68 7.39 26.04
C ASN A 107 28.04 8.69 26.55
N SER A 108 28.61 9.84 26.17
CA SER A 108 28.13 11.17 26.54
C SER A 108 26.71 11.43 26.01
N LEU A 109 26.50 11.15 24.72
CA LEU A 109 25.20 11.30 24.05
C LEU A 109 24.11 10.46 24.72
N VAL A 110 24.44 9.21 25.04
CA VAL A 110 23.49 8.23 25.58
C VAL A 110 23.14 8.51 27.03
N ASN A 111 24.13 8.77 27.88
CA ASN A 111 23.91 8.91 29.31
C ASN A 111 23.52 10.32 29.75
N GLY A 112 23.50 11.30 28.83
CA GLY A 112 23.05 12.65 29.13
C GLY A 112 23.92 13.35 30.17
N GLY A 113 25.24 13.21 30.05
CA GLY A 113 26.19 13.69 31.07
C GLY A 113 26.41 15.21 31.11
N SER A 114 25.71 15.98 30.26
CA SER A 114 25.82 17.44 30.15
C SER A 114 24.45 18.07 29.88
N ASP A 115 24.30 19.35 30.23
CA ASP A 115 23.08 20.13 29.93
C ASP A 115 22.78 20.15 28.42
N ASP A 116 23.80 20.27 27.58
CA ASP A 116 23.70 20.18 26.12
C ASP A 116 23.11 18.84 25.65
N SER A 117 23.48 17.72 26.30
CA SER A 117 22.94 16.40 25.97
C SER A 117 21.49 16.22 26.42
N ALA A 118 21.07 16.89 27.51
CA ALA A 118 19.67 16.91 27.94
C ALA A 118 18.82 17.72 26.96
N ALA A 119 19.31 18.91 26.59
CA ALA A 119 18.70 19.78 25.58
C ALA A 119 18.55 19.07 24.22
N PHE A 120 19.59 18.36 23.76
CA PHE A 120 19.53 17.57 22.55
C PHE A 120 18.41 16.52 22.58
N LYS A 121 18.27 15.78 23.69
CA LYS A 121 17.21 14.77 23.85
C LYS A 121 15.82 15.38 23.87
N GLU A 122 15.67 16.54 24.51
CA GLU A 122 14.39 17.27 24.55
C GLU A 122 13.94 17.66 23.13
N VAL A 123 14.80 18.34 22.37
CA VAL A 123 14.52 18.72 20.99
C VAL A 123 14.25 17.50 20.12
N LEU A 124 15.06 16.44 20.27
CA LEU A 124 14.88 15.20 19.52
C LEU A 124 13.53 14.52 19.80
N ASN A 125 13.10 14.49 21.07
CA ASN A 125 11.81 13.90 21.43
C ASN A 125 10.63 14.69 20.83
N LEU A 126 10.73 16.01 20.77
CA LEU A 126 9.73 16.89 20.14
C LEU A 126 9.75 16.80 18.61
N LEU A 127 10.92 16.67 17.99
CA LEU A 127 11.06 16.40 16.55
C LEU A 127 10.32 15.12 16.16
N LEU A 128 10.35 14.10 17.01
CA LEU A 128 9.86 12.74 16.74
C LEU A 128 8.59 12.36 17.50
N ALA A 129 7.95 13.33 18.15
CA ALA A 129 6.67 13.13 18.81
C ALA A 129 5.64 12.61 17.78
N GLY A 130 4.82 11.65 18.21
CA GLY A 130 3.91 10.91 17.32
C GLY A 130 4.55 9.73 16.57
N VAL A 131 5.87 9.73 16.36
CA VAL A 131 6.61 8.60 15.73
C VAL A 131 7.10 7.59 16.76
N VAL A 132 7.64 8.05 17.89
CA VAL A 132 8.14 7.16 18.95
C VAL A 132 7.10 7.05 20.05
N SER A 133 5.98 6.35 19.80
CA SER A 133 5.07 6.01 20.89
C SER A 133 5.73 4.93 21.77
N SER A 134 6.54 5.36 22.74
CA SER A 134 6.94 4.47 23.82
C SER A 134 5.68 3.97 24.50
N SER A 135 5.53 2.65 24.59
CA SER A 135 4.51 1.91 25.35
C SER A 135 4.57 2.15 26.87
N THR A 136 5.13 3.27 27.31
CA THR A 136 5.03 3.73 28.69
C THR A 136 3.71 4.46 28.84
N SER A 137 2.83 3.83 29.61
CA SER A 137 1.58 4.33 30.18
C SER A 137 1.75 5.61 31.01
N GLY A 138 2.22 6.69 30.38
CA GLY A 138 2.40 8.02 30.95
C GLY A 138 1.73 9.04 30.04
N SER A 139 0.51 9.40 30.41
CA SER A 139 -0.30 10.47 29.83
C SER A 139 0.31 11.85 30.08
N GLY A 140 1.33 12.22 29.30
CA GLY A 140 1.73 13.61 29.14
C GLY A 140 1.58 13.97 27.66
N SER A 141 0.54 14.72 27.30
CA SER A 141 0.52 15.41 26.02
C SER A 141 1.78 16.27 25.96
N VAL A 142 2.61 16.07 24.94
CA VAL A 142 3.79 16.89 24.72
C VAL A 142 3.28 18.25 24.24
N ASP A 143 3.39 19.29 25.06
CA ASP A 143 2.96 20.64 24.73
C ASP A 143 4.04 21.35 23.88
N LEU A 144 3.96 21.14 22.56
CA LEU A 144 4.91 21.69 21.59
C LEU A 144 4.93 23.22 21.61
N ALA A 145 3.76 23.86 21.68
CA ALA A 145 3.64 25.32 21.69
C ALA A 145 4.33 25.95 22.91
N SER A 146 4.15 25.39 24.10
CA SER A 146 4.83 25.86 25.31
C SER A 146 6.35 25.66 25.24
N ALA A 147 6.82 24.52 24.70
CA ALA A 147 8.25 24.28 24.51
C ALA A 147 8.87 25.30 23.55
N LEU A 148 8.21 25.56 22.41
CA LEU A 148 8.64 26.55 21.42
C LEU A 148 8.69 27.97 22.00
N SER A 149 7.66 28.36 22.75
CA SER A 149 7.63 29.66 23.43
C SER A 149 8.81 29.77 24.41
N SER A 150 9.04 28.73 25.22
CA SER A 150 10.16 28.71 26.18
C SER A 150 11.52 28.82 25.49
N TRP A 151 11.71 28.15 24.35
CA TRP A 151 12.98 28.21 23.61
C TRP A 151 13.19 29.55 22.89
N SER A 152 12.10 30.26 22.59
CA SER A 152 12.17 31.61 22.04
C SER A 152 12.62 32.63 23.10
N ASP A 153 12.23 32.43 24.36
CA ASP A 153 12.64 33.27 25.50
C ASP A 153 14.05 32.92 26.01
N ASP A 154 14.40 31.63 26.01
CA ASP A 154 15.70 31.10 26.41
C ASP A 154 16.24 30.10 25.38
N SER A 155 17.21 30.57 24.58
CA SER A 155 17.81 29.78 23.51
C SER A 155 18.79 28.70 23.98
N SER A 156 19.01 28.52 25.29
CA SER A 156 19.96 27.54 25.82
C SER A 156 19.68 26.10 25.36
N THR A 157 18.41 25.70 25.26
CA THR A 157 18.04 24.38 24.74
C THR A 157 18.41 24.22 23.25
N LEU A 158 18.14 25.23 22.42
CA LEU A 158 18.49 25.22 20.99
C LEU A 158 20.00 25.27 20.79
N GLN A 159 20.71 26.04 21.61
CA GLN A 159 22.17 26.11 21.62
C GLN A 159 22.78 24.76 22.01
N GLY A 160 22.26 24.12 23.05
CA GLY A 160 22.68 22.78 23.48
C GLY A 160 22.48 21.73 22.39
N PHE A 161 21.31 21.74 21.73
CA PHE A 161 21.04 20.90 20.57
C PHE A 161 22.07 21.11 19.45
N CYS A 162 22.33 22.37 19.05
CA CYS A 162 23.29 22.69 18.00
C CYS A 162 24.73 22.38 18.39
N ASN A 163 25.12 22.56 19.65
CA ASN A 163 26.44 22.17 20.15
C ASN A 163 26.64 20.65 20.04
N VAL A 164 25.62 19.86 20.38
CA VAL A 164 25.65 18.40 20.25
C VAL A 164 25.69 17.99 18.79
N MET A 165 24.84 18.57 17.93
CA MET A 165 24.84 18.30 16.48
C MET A 165 26.20 18.60 15.83
N ASN A 166 26.83 19.71 16.19
CA ASN A 166 28.12 20.09 15.62
C ASN A 166 29.30 19.22 16.11
N ASN A 167 29.33 18.87 17.39
CA ASN A 167 30.55 18.32 18.01
C ASN A 167 30.47 16.83 18.34
N GLN A 168 29.28 16.25 18.41
CA GLN A 168 29.08 14.88 18.89
C GLN A 168 28.19 14.07 17.94
N ALA A 169 26.93 14.46 17.83
CA ALA A 169 25.92 13.78 17.04
C ALA A 169 26.30 13.77 15.55
N GLY A 170 26.47 14.93 14.90
CA GLY A 170 26.84 15.07 13.49
C GLY A 170 28.01 14.17 13.06
N PRO A 171 29.18 14.26 13.71
CA PRO A 171 30.33 13.40 13.40
C PRO A 171 30.05 11.90 13.59
N CYS A 172 29.20 11.54 14.55
CA CYS A 172 28.73 10.16 14.71
C CYS A 172 27.71 9.75 13.65
N ILE A 173 26.82 10.62 13.16
CA ILE A 173 25.99 10.35 11.97
C ILE A 173 26.90 10.00 10.79
N ASP A 174 27.85 10.88 10.49
CA ASP A 174 28.71 10.78 9.31
C ASP A 174 29.53 9.48 9.30
N THR A 175 30.04 9.11 10.47
CA THR A 175 30.82 7.87 10.63
C THR A 175 29.93 6.63 10.66
N LEU A 176 28.74 6.71 11.27
CA LEU A 176 27.86 5.60 11.60
C LEU A 176 26.56 5.55 10.79
N LEU A 177 26.42 6.28 9.66
CA LEU A 177 25.29 6.19 8.70
C LEU A 177 25.55 5.52 7.31
N PRO A 178 26.77 5.17 6.85
CA PRO A 178 26.99 4.35 5.61
C PRO A 178 26.96 2.80 5.69
N GLU A 179 27.67 2.14 6.61
CA GLU A 179 27.55 0.70 7.00
C GLU A 179 26.53 -0.06 7.96
N LEU A 180 25.51 0.50 8.64
CA LEU A 180 24.37 -0.11 9.34
C LEU A 180 23.39 -0.44 8.22
N ILE A 181 23.01 0.47 7.31
CA ILE A 181 22.60 0.23 5.93
C ILE A 181 23.45 -0.92 5.38
N SER A 182 24.78 -0.86 5.27
CA SER A 182 25.51 -2.04 4.74
C SER A 182 25.32 -3.33 5.56
N LEU A 183 25.24 -3.27 6.89
CA LEU A 183 25.07 -4.42 7.79
C LEU A 183 23.67 -5.03 7.65
N LEU A 184 22.65 -4.17 7.73
CA LEU A 184 21.24 -4.45 7.61
C LEU A 184 20.92 -4.91 6.19
N ASP A 185 21.49 -4.29 5.16
CA ASP A 185 21.34 -4.67 3.74
C ASP A 185 21.93 -6.05 3.47
N SER A 186 22.98 -6.43 4.22
CA SER A 186 23.55 -7.78 4.16
C SER A 186 22.72 -8.86 4.88
N ASP A 187 21.60 -8.46 5.51
CA ASP A 187 20.74 -9.32 6.33
C ASP A 187 21.55 -10.11 7.37
N ALA A 188 22.39 -9.39 8.11
CA ALA A 188 23.30 -10.00 9.07
C ALA A 188 22.56 -10.70 10.21
N THR A 189 23.20 -11.69 10.83
CA THR A 189 22.67 -12.45 11.97
C THR A 189 22.05 -11.54 13.03
N CYS A 190 20.85 -11.89 13.52
CA CYS A 190 20.04 -11.11 14.45
C CYS A 190 19.50 -9.76 13.93
N CYS A 191 19.61 -9.44 12.64
CA CYS A 191 19.17 -8.16 12.06
C CYS A 191 17.95 -8.25 11.12
N ASN A 192 17.33 -9.42 10.96
CA ASN A 192 16.29 -9.67 9.96
C ASN A 192 15.09 -8.70 10.05
N GLU A 193 14.61 -8.38 11.26
CA GLU A 193 13.51 -7.42 11.41
C GLU A 193 13.92 -6.00 10.98
N LEU A 194 15.16 -5.60 11.27
CA LEU A 194 15.74 -4.32 10.86
C LEU A 194 16.05 -4.26 9.36
N ASN A 195 16.43 -5.39 8.75
CA ASN A 195 16.53 -5.49 7.29
C ASN A 195 15.18 -5.16 6.66
N GLY A 196 14.08 -5.75 7.14
CA GLY A 196 12.74 -5.43 6.62
C GLY A 196 12.42 -3.94 6.66
N TYR A 197 12.71 -3.26 7.77
CA TYR A 197 12.52 -1.82 7.85
C TYR A 197 13.48 -1.00 6.97
N LEU A 198 14.72 -1.46 6.79
CA LEU A 198 15.64 -0.86 5.82
C LEU A 198 15.08 -0.96 4.39
N GLU A 199 14.48 -2.10 4.03
CA GLU A 199 13.84 -2.27 2.72
C GLU A 199 12.69 -1.27 2.53
N VAL A 200 11.88 -1.03 3.56
CA VAL A 200 10.85 0.04 3.54
C VAL A 200 11.49 1.43 3.41
N ALA A 201 12.61 1.69 4.10
CA ALA A 201 13.34 2.95 3.98
C ALA A 201 13.87 3.21 2.57
N LYS A 202 14.13 2.17 1.77
CA LYS A 202 14.56 2.34 0.38
C LYS A 202 13.46 2.93 -0.52
N LEU A 203 12.19 2.86 -0.10
CA LEU A 203 11.08 3.45 -0.85
C LEU A 203 11.18 4.98 -0.92
N ILE A 204 11.81 5.64 0.06
CA ILE A 204 11.94 7.10 0.08
C ILE A 204 13.15 7.61 -0.74
N VAL A 205 13.91 6.74 -1.40
CA VAL A 205 15.21 7.11 -2.02
C VAL A 205 15.01 7.60 -3.45
N PRO A 206 15.17 8.90 -3.74
CA PRO A 206 14.95 9.43 -5.08
C PRO A 206 15.86 8.76 -6.12
N THR A 207 15.36 8.67 -7.37
CA THR A 207 16.10 8.08 -8.47
C THR A 207 17.48 8.73 -8.63
N GLY A 208 18.52 7.89 -8.68
CA GLY A 208 19.92 8.35 -8.78
C GLY A 208 20.61 8.60 -7.43
N GLN A 209 19.89 8.59 -6.31
CA GLN A 209 20.46 8.70 -4.97
C GLN A 209 20.69 7.33 -4.31
N THR A 210 21.48 7.35 -3.23
CA THR A 210 21.57 6.26 -2.25
C THR A 210 20.77 6.61 -1.00
N LEU A 211 20.39 5.60 -0.22
CA LEU A 211 19.71 5.83 1.06
C LEU A 211 20.55 6.73 2.00
N ASP A 212 21.86 6.53 2.03
CA ASP A 212 22.81 7.39 2.78
C ASP A 212 22.71 8.86 2.35
N GLN A 213 22.71 9.13 1.04
CA GLN A 213 22.59 10.49 0.50
C GLN A 213 21.25 11.15 0.86
N THR A 214 20.15 10.40 0.72
CA THR A 214 18.81 10.91 1.04
C THR A 214 18.69 11.26 2.53
N LEU A 215 19.12 10.35 3.41
CA LEU A 215 19.09 10.58 4.86
C LEU A 215 20.01 11.73 5.28
N SER A 216 21.25 11.78 4.78
CA SER A 216 22.18 12.87 5.09
C SER A 216 21.68 14.23 4.59
N SER A 217 20.99 14.28 3.45
CA SER A 217 20.43 15.55 2.91
C SER A 217 19.31 16.08 3.81
N LEU A 218 18.40 15.21 4.26
CA LEU A 218 17.33 15.58 5.20
C LEU A 218 17.91 16.08 6.54
N ILE A 219 18.89 15.35 7.10
CA ILE A 219 19.53 15.72 8.37
C ILE A 219 20.29 17.04 8.23
N ASN A 220 21.06 17.21 7.15
CA ASN A 220 21.78 18.45 6.89
C ASN A 220 20.82 19.63 6.69
N GLY A 221 19.71 19.45 5.97
CA GLY A 221 18.68 20.47 5.82
C GLY A 221 18.08 20.90 7.17
N LEU A 222 17.76 19.95 8.04
CA LEU A 222 17.26 20.23 9.38
C LEU A 222 18.33 20.94 10.23
N HIS A 223 19.57 20.46 10.18
CA HIS A 223 20.69 21.05 10.91
C HIS A 223 20.96 22.49 10.46
N LEU A 224 20.92 22.76 9.14
CA LEU A 224 21.04 24.11 8.59
C LEU A 224 19.87 25.00 9.02
N THR A 225 18.65 24.49 9.01
CA THR A 225 17.46 25.22 9.44
C THR A 225 17.57 25.66 10.90
N MET A 226 18.04 24.76 11.78
CA MET A 226 18.06 25.03 13.21
C MET A 226 19.33 25.73 13.68
N CYS A 227 20.49 25.39 13.12
CA CYS A 227 21.79 25.71 13.71
C CYS A 227 22.63 26.72 12.93
N THR A 228 22.07 27.33 11.89
CA THR A 228 22.67 28.50 11.24
C THR A 228 22.58 29.69 12.19
N THR A 229 23.63 30.53 12.23
CA THR A 229 23.65 31.76 13.05
C THR A 229 23.65 33.01 12.20
N THR A 230 23.03 34.07 12.70
CA THR A 230 22.96 35.39 12.05
C THR A 230 24.07 36.32 12.54
N SER A 231 24.69 37.07 11.62
CA SER A 231 25.78 38.00 11.94
C SER A 231 25.32 39.27 12.69
N ALA A 232 24.02 39.51 12.80
CA ALA A 232 23.47 40.69 13.43
C ALA A 232 23.59 40.63 14.97
N ASP A 233 23.52 39.43 15.53
CA ASP A 233 23.35 39.16 16.96
C ASP A 233 23.97 37.83 17.42
N ASP A 234 24.63 37.08 16.53
CA ASP A 234 25.12 35.71 16.76
C ASP A 234 24.01 34.73 17.22
N GLN A 235 22.74 35.06 16.95
CA GLN A 235 21.58 34.26 17.35
C GLN A 235 21.36 33.09 16.37
N LEU A 236 20.87 31.97 16.88
CA LEU A 236 20.47 30.83 16.04
C LEU A 236 19.18 31.15 15.28
N CYS A 237 19.13 30.78 14.00
CA CYS A 237 17.95 30.88 13.14
C CYS A 237 16.73 30.13 13.72
N SER A 238 16.95 29.10 14.54
CA SER A 238 15.88 28.39 15.24
C SER A 238 15.12 29.24 16.26
N VAL A 239 15.69 30.33 16.77
CA VAL A 239 15.04 31.14 17.81
C VAL A 239 13.86 31.96 17.24
N PRO A 240 14.04 32.80 16.20
CA PRO A 240 12.90 33.47 15.57
C PRO A 240 11.91 32.48 14.95
N LEU A 241 12.38 31.35 14.42
CA LEU A 241 11.52 30.26 13.96
C LEU A 241 10.67 29.68 15.09
N SER A 242 11.25 29.42 16.27
CA SER A 242 10.50 28.89 17.42
C SER A 242 9.46 29.89 17.92
N SER A 243 9.81 31.19 17.93
CA SER A 243 8.86 32.25 18.27
C SER A 243 7.67 32.27 17.30
N TYR A 244 7.93 32.20 16.00
CA TYR A 244 6.89 32.11 14.98
C TYR A 244 6.01 30.86 15.16
N LEU A 245 6.63 29.68 15.23
CA LEU A 245 5.92 28.41 15.38
C LEU A 245 5.06 28.38 16.65
N SER A 246 5.52 28.92 17.77
CA SER A 246 4.73 28.99 19.01
C SER A 246 3.40 29.74 18.87
N GLY A 247 3.30 30.64 17.88
CA GLY A 247 2.09 31.42 17.61
C GLY A 247 1.16 30.81 16.57
N VAL A 248 1.62 29.83 15.77
CA VAL A 248 0.84 29.23 14.67
C VAL A 248 0.52 27.74 14.89
N VAL A 249 1.30 27.04 15.72
CA VAL A 249 1.04 25.64 16.10
C VAL A 249 -0.27 25.53 16.88
N THR A 250 -1.09 24.52 16.54
CA THR A 250 -2.36 24.25 17.22
C THR A 250 -2.19 23.29 18.41
N SER A 251 -3.22 23.11 19.25
CA SER A 251 -3.15 22.20 20.41
C SER A 251 -3.00 20.72 20.05
N ASP A 252 -3.35 20.36 18.82
CA ASP A 252 -3.35 18.97 18.34
C ASP A 252 -2.02 18.62 17.65
N GLU A 253 -1.17 19.60 17.39
CA GLU A 253 0.17 19.40 16.82
C GLU A 253 1.18 19.01 17.91
N SER A 254 1.73 17.81 17.78
CA SER A 254 2.75 17.31 18.72
C SER A 254 4.17 17.28 18.15
N SER A 255 4.33 17.24 16.81
CA SER A 255 5.62 17.08 16.13
C SER A 255 6.24 18.40 15.66
N LEU A 256 7.44 18.70 16.16
CA LEU A 256 8.23 19.84 15.70
C LEU A 256 8.64 19.70 14.22
N LEU A 257 8.92 18.48 13.75
CA LEU A 257 9.28 18.27 12.35
C LEU A 257 8.09 18.60 11.42
N GLY A 258 6.88 18.18 11.79
CA GLY A 258 5.66 18.54 11.08
C GLY A 258 5.44 20.05 11.04
N ALA A 259 5.60 20.73 12.19
CA ALA A 259 5.48 22.19 12.27
C ALA A 259 6.52 22.93 11.40
N ILE A 260 7.78 22.48 11.38
CA ILE A 260 8.82 23.08 10.51
C ILE A 260 8.49 22.88 9.03
N ILE A 261 8.05 21.69 8.62
CA ILE A 261 7.77 21.38 7.21
C ILE A 261 6.50 22.09 6.74
N PHE A 262 5.43 22.04 7.53
CA PHE A 262 4.12 22.52 7.10
C PHE A 262 3.87 23.97 7.54
N GLN A 263 3.88 24.25 8.84
CA GLN A 263 3.56 25.61 9.34
C GLN A 263 4.59 26.66 8.89
N ALA A 264 5.88 26.35 8.92
CA ALA A 264 6.90 27.27 8.42
C ALA A 264 7.18 27.14 6.91
N GLY A 265 6.90 25.98 6.30
CA GLY A 265 7.23 25.72 4.89
C GLY A 265 6.13 26.10 3.90
N VAL A 266 4.86 25.76 4.14
CA VAL A 266 3.72 26.05 3.24
C VAL A 266 3.65 27.53 2.84
N PRO A 267 3.84 28.52 3.75
CA PRO A 267 3.89 29.93 3.37
C PRO A 267 4.88 30.27 2.26
N LEU A 268 6.03 29.58 2.21
CA LEU A 268 7.03 29.80 1.16
C LEU A 268 6.55 29.31 -0.22
N TYR A 269 5.73 28.26 -0.28
CA TYR A 269 5.15 27.78 -1.54
C TYR A 269 4.01 28.67 -2.05
N ALA A 270 3.35 29.40 -1.13
CA ALA A 270 2.30 30.34 -1.44
C ALA A 270 2.82 31.76 -1.75
N SER A 271 4.14 31.99 -1.66
CA SER A 271 4.74 33.31 -1.80
C SER A 271 4.87 33.78 -3.25
N SER A 272 4.85 35.10 -3.45
CA SER A 272 5.14 35.75 -4.73
C SER A 272 6.62 35.62 -5.07
N GLU A 273 6.94 34.97 -6.19
CA GLU A 273 8.33 34.81 -6.65
C GLU A 273 9.05 36.16 -6.83
N SER A 274 8.35 37.20 -7.30
CA SER A 274 8.96 38.52 -7.55
C SER A 274 9.35 39.26 -6.27
N ASP A 275 8.70 38.96 -5.15
CA ASP A 275 8.80 39.74 -3.91
C ASP A 275 9.38 38.93 -2.75
N VAL A 276 9.50 37.60 -2.88
CA VAL A 276 9.90 36.68 -1.80
C VAL A 276 11.18 37.11 -1.09
N CYS A 277 12.22 37.55 -1.83
CA CYS A 277 13.47 37.99 -1.22
C CYS A 277 13.28 39.23 -0.33
N SER A 278 12.51 40.22 -0.79
CA SER A 278 12.23 41.42 0.02
C SER A 278 11.27 41.14 1.17
N SER A 279 10.31 40.23 0.97
CA SER A 279 9.35 39.86 2.01
C SER A 279 9.99 39.12 3.18
N LEU A 280 11.02 38.30 2.93
CA LEU A 280 11.76 37.59 3.98
C LEU A 280 12.54 38.51 4.93
N GLU A 281 12.77 39.77 4.57
CA GLU A 281 13.31 40.80 5.49
C GLU A 281 12.23 41.41 6.40
N THR A 282 10.99 40.97 6.28
CA THR A 282 9.82 41.49 6.99
C THR A 282 9.04 40.39 7.70
N THR A 283 8.04 40.74 8.49
CA THR A 283 7.18 39.78 9.20
C THR A 283 5.97 39.34 8.37
N SER A 284 6.09 39.35 7.05
CA SER A 284 5.00 38.98 6.14
C SER A 284 5.53 38.62 4.76
N LEU A 285 4.92 37.61 4.14
CA LEU A 285 5.17 37.18 2.77
C LEU A 285 4.09 37.71 1.83
N ALA A 286 4.48 38.39 0.75
CA ALA A 286 3.53 38.74 -0.29
C ALA A 286 3.00 37.44 -0.93
N SER A 287 1.68 37.28 -1.01
CA SER A 287 1.08 36.09 -1.60
C SER A 287 1.25 36.05 -3.12
N GLY A 288 1.64 34.90 -3.65
CA GLY A 288 1.59 34.56 -5.07
C GLY A 288 0.27 33.90 -5.48
N LEU A 289 -0.58 33.53 -4.52
CA LEU A 289 -1.87 32.89 -4.77
C LEU A 289 -2.98 33.90 -5.05
N GLY A 290 -2.90 35.11 -4.49
CA GLY A 290 -3.96 36.10 -4.60
C GLY A 290 -3.48 37.50 -4.20
N SER A 291 -4.37 38.32 -3.66
CA SER A 291 -4.02 39.64 -3.13
C SER A 291 -4.02 39.60 -1.61
N GLY A 292 -2.84 39.51 -0.99
CA GLY A 292 -2.73 39.51 0.45
C GLY A 292 -1.30 39.29 0.96
N ASP A 293 -1.14 39.46 2.27
CA ASP A 293 0.12 39.28 2.98
C ASP A 293 -0.02 38.13 3.99
N ILE A 294 0.81 37.11 3.84
CA ILE A 294 0.83 35.91 4.69
C ILE A 294 1.71 36.20 5.90
N SER A 295 1.18 36.01 7.11
CA SER A 295 1.94 36.21 8.36
C SER A 295 3.17 35.28 8.40
N TYR A 296 4.34 35.87 8.62
CA TYR A 296 5.60 35.14 8.69
C TYR A 296 6.59 35.84 9.62
N TYR A 297 7.78 35.28 9.80
CA TYR A 297 8.87 35.96 10.50
C TYR A 297 9.89 36.53 9.51
N ALA A 298 10.66 37.52 9.95
CA ALA A 298 11.78 38.07 9.18
C ALA A 298 12.91 37.04 9.12
N ALA A 299 12.74 36.02 8.29
CA ALA A 299 13.67 34.91 8.17
C ALA A 299 15.00 35.35 7.56
N SER A 300 15.02 36.40 6.73
CA SER A 300 16.20 36.91 6.03
C SER A 300 17.04 35.75 5.47
N CYS A 301 18.36 35.71 5.72
CA CYS A 301 19.22 34.63 5.25
C CYS A 301 18.93 33.25 5.87
N CYS A 302 18.18 33.16 6.99
CA CYS A 302 17.82 31.89 7.62
C CYS A 302 16.89 31.03 6.75
N ALA A 303 16.14 31.63 5.82
CA ALA A 303 15.25 30.91 4.91
C ALA A 303 16.00 29.91 4.02
N SER A 304 17.31 30.12 3.77
CA SER A 304 18.12 29.21 2.97
C SER A 304 18.25 27.82 3.59
N GLY A 305 18.32 27.72 4.92
CA GLY A 305 18.38 26.44 5.62
C GLY A 305 17.08 25.65 5.46
N LEU A 306 15.95 26.32 5.73
CA LEU A 306 14.61 25.75 5.54
C LEU A 306 14.36 25.35 4.10
N SER A 307 14.74 26.19 3.13
CA SER A 307 14.64 25.87 1.70
C SER A 307 15.40 24.60 1.33
N THR A 308 16.57 24.35 1.92
CA THR A 308 17.35 23.13 1.67
C THR A 308 16.66 21.88 2.23
N LEU A 309 16.06 21.99 3.42
CA LEU A 309 15.25 20.94 4.00
C LEU A 309 14.03 20.63 3.13
N LEU A 310 13.26 21.66 2.77
CA LEU A 310 12.06 21.53 1.96
C LEU A 310 12.35 20.92 0.59
N GLN A 311 13.44 21.32 -0.06
CA GLN A 311 13.87 20.70 -1.32
C GLN A 311 14.19 19.21 -1.18
N SER A 312 14.76 18.79 -0.04
CA SER A 312 15.03 17.37 0.24
C SER A 312 13.73 16.59 0.49
N VAL A 313 12.78 17.18 1.21
CA VAL A 313 11.45 16.57 1.44
C VAL A 313 10.67 16.47 0.13
N ASP A 314 10.71 17.51 -0.70
CA ASP A 314 10.05 17.55 -2.00
C ASP A 314 10.58 16.49 -2.97
N ALA A 315 11.90 16.27 -2.99
CA ALA A 315 12.50 15.19 -3.78
C ALA A 315 12.00 13.80 -3.35
N VAL A 316 11.80 13.58 -2.05
CA VAL A 316 11.24 12.34 -1.50
C VAL A 316 9.76 12.20 -1.89
N ALA A 317 8.96 13.25 -1.69
CA ALA A 317 7.54 13.27 -2.02
C ALA A 317 7.29 13.01 -3.52
N THR A 318 8.08 13.67 -4.38
CA THR A 318 8.04 13.49 -5.84
C THR A 318 8.44 12.08 -6.24
N HIS A 319 9.45 11.50 -5.58
CA HIS A 319 9.85 10.13 -5.88
C HIS A 319 8.73 9.13 -5.56
N LEU A 320 8.17 9.22 -4.36
CA LEU A 320 7.13 8.33 -3.86
C LEU A 320 5.82 8.44 -4.65
N SER A 321 5.33 9.66 -4.83
CA SER A 321 3.97 9.90 -5.35
C SER A 321 3.92 10.33 -6.81
N GLY A 322 5.06 10.70 -7.39
CA GLY A 322 5.14 11.36 -8.69
C GLY A 322 4.83 12.86 -8.64
N ASN A 323 4.12 13.36 -7.62
CA ASN A 323 3.81 14.77 -7.46
C ASN A 323 4.81 15.46 -6.51
N SER A 324 5.28 16.65 -6.89
CA SER A 324 5.97 17.58 -5.99
C SER A 324 5.03 18.12 -4.91
N LEU A 325 5.57 18.66 -3.82
CA LEU A 325 4.79 19.29 -2.75
C LEU A 325 3.96 20.47 -3.27
N ALA A 326 4.50 21.26 -4.19
CA ALA A 326 3.75 22.37 -4.81
C ALA A 326 2.54 21.87 -5.62
N GLU A 327 2.71 20.80 -6.40
CA GLU A 327 1.60 20.14 -7.10
C GLU A 327 0.60 19.56 -6.11
N LEU A 328 1.07 18.85 -5.07
CA LEU A 328 0.21 18.28 -4.04
C LEU A 328 -0.63 19.34 -3.33
N PHE A 329 -0.04 20.47 -2.94
CA PHE A 329 -0.79 21.58 -2.32
C PHE A 329 -1.82 22.16 -3.28
N THR A 330 -1.47 22.29 -4.57
CA THR A 330 -2.42 22.71 -5.61
C THR A 330 -3.57 21.71 -5.77
N LEU A 331 -3.29 20.41 -5.68
CA LEU A 331 -4.30 19.36 -5.77
C LEU A 331 -5.23 19.33 -4.54
N ILE A 332 -4.64 19.38 -3.35
CA ILE A 332 -5.32 19.37 -2.05
C ILE A 332 -6.28 20.56 -1.91
N THR A 333 -5.88 21.72 -2.42
CA THR A 333 -6.67 22.96 -2.37
C THR A 333 -7.62 23.13 -3.56
N GLY A 334 -7.72 22.15 -4.47
CA GLY A 334 -8.62 22.23 -5.63
C GLY A 334 -8.27 23.34 -6.63
N ARG A 335 -6.99 23.72 -6.72
CA ARG A 335 -6.50 24.87 -7.51
C ARG A 335 -5.89 24.50 -8.87
N GLN A 336 -6.13 23.30 -9.37
CA GLN A 336 -5.57 22.81 -10.64
C GLN A 336 -5.97 23.69 -11.83
N ASN A 337 -7.14 24.34 -11.75
CA ASN A 337 -7.66 25.24 -12.79
C ASN A 337 -7.56 26.73 -12.41
N ALA A 338 -6.94 27.05 -11.27
CA ALA A 338 -6.76 28.43 -10.83
C ALA A 338 -5.67 29.12 -11.67
N VAL A 339 -5.76 30.46 -11.78
CA VAL A 339 -4.75 31.28 -12.48
C VAL A 339 -3.40 31.24 -11.75
N SER A 340 -3.45 31.10 -10.43
CA SER A 340 -2.32 31.05 -9.51
C SER A 340 -2.32 29.73 -8.74
N GLN A 341 -1.14 29.10 -8.69
CA GLN A 341 -0.90 27.81 -8.04
C GLN A 341 0.28 27.93 -7.08
N PHE A 342 0.45 26.94 -6.21
CA PHE A 342 1.61 26.87 -5.35
C PHE A 342 2.87 26.63 -6.19
N ALA A 343 4.01 27.20 -5.77
CA ALA A 343 5.26 27.10 -6.51
C ALA A 343 6.44 26.80 -5.59
N ALA A 344 7.35 25.93 -6.04
CA ALA A 344 8.62 25.70 -5.35
C ALA A 344 9.62 26.81 -5.70
N LEU A 345 10.01 27.63 -4.73
CA LEU A 345 10.87 28.80 -4.93
C LEU A 345 12.34 28.57 -4.57
N TYR A 346 12.81 27.32 -4.49
CA TYR A 346 14.15 27.00 -3.97
C TYR A 346 15.29 27.70 -4.71
N SER A 347 15.22 27.75 -6.04
CA SER A 347 16.22 28.44 -6.88
C SER A 347 16.23 29.94 -6.62
N THR A 348 15.06 30.57 -6.53
CA THR A 348 14.89 31.99 -6.23
C THR A 348 15.43 32.33 -4.84
N LEU A 349 15.09 31.53 -3.83
CA LEU A 349 15.58 31.68 -2.45
C LEU A 349 17.11 31.58 -2.37
N SER A 350 17.72 30.65 -3.12
CA SER A 350 19.18 30.51 -3.16
C SER A 350 19.90 31.71 -3.78
N GLY A 351 19.20 32.51 -4.59
CA GLY A 351 19.70 33.73 -5.22
C GLY A 351 19.42 35.02 -4.45
N CYS A 352 18.66 34.97 -3.36
CA CYS A 352 18.32 36.15 -2.58
C CYS A 352 19.58 36.77 -1.95
N SER A 353 19.60 38.10 -1.88
CA SER A 353 20.62 38.88 -1.18
C SER A 353 19.98 39.58 0.00
N PHE A 354 20.44 39.28 1.20
CA PHE A 354 19.89 39.79 2.46
C PHE A 354 20.85 40.78 3.12
N ASP A 355 20.31 41.65 3.97
CA ASP A 355 21.09 42.60 4.77
C ASP A 355 21.91 41.88 5.85
N SER A 356 21.34 40.81 6.42
CA SER A 356 22.02 39.91 7.36
C SER A 356 22.87 38.86 6.62
N THR A 357 24.00 38.46 7.22
CA THR A 357 24.78 37.32 6.74
C THR A 357 24.62 36.13 7.67
N CYS A 358 24.47 34.94 7.11
CA CYS A 358 24.29 33.71 7.87
C CYS A 358 25.55 32.85 7.83
N THR A 359 25.91 32.28 8.97
CA THR A 359 27.02 31.32 9.08
C THR A 359 26.44 29.93 9.27
N ALA A 360 26.78 29.02 8.35
CA ALA A 360 26.40 27.62 8.44
C ALA A 360 26.93 26.98 9.74
N PRO A 361 26.27 25.93 10.26
CA PRO A 361 26.78 25.16 11.39
C PRO A 361 28.20 24.63 11.11
N SER A 362 28.99 24.47 12.15
CA SER A 362 30.40 24.09 12.03
C SER A 362 30.62 22.65 11.55
N PHE A 363 29.57 21.84 11.49
CA PHE A 363 29.59 20.50 10.95
C PHE A 363 28.42 20.24 10.00
N THR A 364 28.70 19.56 8.90
CA THR A 364 27.69 18.97 8.00
C THR A 364 28.11 17.55 7.68
N ILE A 365 27.13 16.65 7.61
CA ILE A 365 27.38 15.25 7.27
C ILE A 365 27.83 15.17 5.82
N SER A 366 28.91 14.43 5.59
CA SER A 366 29.43 14.14 4.26
C SER A 366 28.54 13.09 3.60
N SER A 367 28.12 13.33 2.37
CA SER A 367 27.51 12.26 1.58
C SER A 367 28.60 11.39 0.95
N SER A 368 28.52 10.08 1.13
CA SER A 368 29.43 9.17 0.44
C SER A 368 29.13 9.18 -1.06
N SER A 369 30.12 9.51 -1.88
CA SER A 369 30.03 9.51 -3.36
C SER A 369 30.24 8.12 -3.97
N SER A 370 30.26 7.08 -3.13
CA SER A 370 30.51 5.70 -3.56
C SER A 370 29.32 5.13 -4.31
N GLY A 371 29.32 5.38 -5.63
CA GLY A 371 28.55 4.68 -6.64
C GLY A 371 27.06 5.00 -6.58
N GLY A 372 26.58 5.82 -7.52
CA GLY A 372 25.15 5.86 -7.82
C GLY A 372 24.66 4.43 -7.98
N SER A 373 23.67 4.05 -7.18
CA SER A 373 23.10 2.71 -7.24
C SER A 373 22.51 2.55 -8.64
N SER A 374 23.24 1.82 -9.49
CA SER A 374 22.78 1.45 -10.83
C SER A 374 21.48 0.70 -10.66
N SER A 375 20.40 1.18 -11.29
CA SER A 375 19.16 0.44 -11.37
C SER A 375 19.47 -0.96 -11.90
N ASN A 376 19.24 -1.98 -11.07
CA ASN A 376 19.45 -3.36 -11.49
C ASN A 376 18.16 -3.82 -12.18
N THR A 377 18.08 -3.59 -13.49
CA THR A 377 16.93 -3.99 -14.31
C THR A 377 16.63 -5.49 -14.21
N ALA A 378 17.64 -6.34 -14.01
CA ALA A 378 17.40 -7.77 -13.81
C ALA A 378 16.70 -8.06 -12.46
N ALA A 379 17.08 -7.34 -11.40
CA ALA A 379 16.41 -7.45 -10.10
C ALA A 379 14.97 -6.90 -10.16
N ALA A 380 14.76 -5.77 -10.83
CA ALA A 380 13.43 -5.19 -11.03
C ALA A 380 12.53 -6.16 -11.81
N ASN A 381 13.01 -6.71 -12.92
CA ASN A 381 12.25 -7.65 -13.75
C ASN A 381 11.92 -8.95 -13.01
N SER A 382 12.80 -9.45 -12.13
CA SER A 382 12.51 -10.65 -11.34
C SER A 382 11.41 -10.47 -10.29
N LYS A 383 11.08 -9.22 -9.94
CA LYS A 383 10.08 -8.86 -8.93
C LYS A 383 8.80 -8.29 -9.50
N THR A 384 8.86 -7.80 -10.73
CA THR A 384 7.70 -7.24 -11.43
C THR A 384 6.94 -8.40 -12.04
N LEU A 385 5.81 -8.74 -11.43
CA LEU A 385 4.94 -9.80 -11.92
C LEU A 385 4.28 -9.39 -13.24
N SER A 386 4.04 -10.38 -14.09
CA SER A 386 3.32 -10.25 -15.36
C SER A 386 2.24 -11.34 -15.41
N PRO A 387 1.15 -11.14 -16.17
CA PRO A 387 0.06 -12.10 -16.21
C PRO A 387 0.52 -13.45 -16.79
N GLU A 388 0.16 -14.56 -16.14
CA GLU A 388 0.47 -15.90 -16.63
C GLU A 388 -0.60 -16.40 -17.63
N ASN A 389 -0.15 -17.11 -18.67
CA ASN A 389 -1.03 -17.70 -19.70
C ASN A 389 -1.98 -16.69 -20.37
N VAL A 390 -1.52 -15.45 -20.55
CA VAL A 390 -2.20 -14.40 -21.30
C VAL A 390 -1.38 -14.05 -22.53
N THR A 391 -2.04 -13.94 -23.68
CA THR A 391 -1.48 -13.31 -24.89
C THR A 391 -2.27 -12.04 -25.19
N CYS A 392 -1.59 -10.93 -25.48
CA CYS A 392 -2.23 -9.66 -25.77
C CYS A 392 -1.36 -8.79 -26.68
N THR A 393 -1.92 -7.70 -27.19
CA THR A 393 -1.12 -6.66 -27.85
C THR A 393 -0.44 -5.83 -26.77
N LEU A 394 0.89 -5.86 -26.70
CA LEU A 394 1.64 -5.08 -25.72
C LEU A 394 1.82 -3.64 -26.19
N VAL A 395 1.61 -2.69 -25.29
CA VAL A 395 1.82 -1.25 -25.50
C VAL A 395 2.61 -0.66 -24.34
N ASN A 396 3.41 0.37 -24.62
CA ASN A 396 4.04 1.15 -23.56
C ASN A 396 3.06 2.19 -23.06
N PHE A 397 2.72 2.10 -21.77
CA PHE A 397 1.97 3.13 -21.05
C PHE A 397 2.95 3.97 -20.24
N CYS A 398 2.94 5.29 -20.41
CA CYS A 398 3.85 6.20 -19.72
C CYS A 398 3.08 7.26 -18.94
N ASP A 399 3.58 7.63 -17.75
CA ASP A 399 3.08 8.76 -16.97
C ASP A 399 3.65 10.10 -17.48
N SER A 400 3.20 11.22 -16.92
CA SER A 400 3.72 12.55 -17.27
C SER A 400 5.21 12.76 -16.96
N ASP A 401 5.82 11.88 -16.16
CA ASP A 401 7.24 11.92 -15.80
C ASP A 401 8.09 11.03 -16.73
N ASP A 402 7.53 10.56 -17.85
CA ASP A 402 8.13 9.63 -18.80
C ASP A 402 8.54 8.27 -18.18
N VAL A 403 7.92 7.88 -17.07
CA VAL A 403 8.06 6.55 -16.48
C VAL A 403 7.09 5.62 -17.20
N CYS A 404 7.59 4.52 -17.78
CA CYS A 404 6.78 3.63 -18.61
C CYS A 404 6.78 2.18 -18.14
N SER A 405 5.67 1.50 -18.41
CA SER A 405 5.48 0.04 -18.25
C SER A 405 4.89 -0.56 -19.53
N GLU A 406 5.27 -1.80 -19.83
CA GLU A 406 4.68 -2.57 -20.92
C GLU A 406 3.43 -3.29 -20.40
N VAL A 407 2.28 -3.00 -21.00
CA VAL A 407 0.97 -3.49 -20.55
C VAL A 407 0.16 -4.04 -21.71
N CYS A 408 -0.85 -4.86 -21.42
CA CYS A 408 -1.82 -5.26 -22.44
C CYS A 408 -2.68 -4.07 -22.87
N GLU A 409 -2.80 -3.85 -24.17
CA GLU A 409 -3.80 -2.96 -24.75
C GLU A 409 -5.20 -3.48 -24.38
N ALA A 410 -6.05 -2.58 -23.90
CA ALA A 410 -7.38 -2.93 -23.40
C ALA A 410 -8.23 -3.64 -24.47
N GLY A 411 -8.84 -4.76 -24.09
CA GLY A 411 -9.68 -5.59 -24.98
C GLY A 411 -8.90 -6.50 -25.91
N THR A 412 -7.61 -6.74 -25.65
CA THR A 412 -6.76 -7.62 -26.48
C THR A 412 -6.26 -8.85 -25.73
N ALA A 413 -6.54 -8.97 -24.44
CA ALA A 413 -6.10 -10.12 -23.65
C ALA A 413 -6.88 -11.38 -24.02
N LEU A 414 -6.14 -12.43 -24.34
CA LEU A 414 -6.66 -13.75 -24.68
C LEU A 414 -6.02 -14.79 -23.75
N ILE A 415 -6.85 -15.74 -23.31
CA ILE A 415 -6.43 -16.93 -22.56
C ILE A 415 -6.74 -18.19 -23.39
N GLU A 416 -6.36 -19.35 -22.86
CA GLU A 416 -6.61 -20.63 -23.52
C GLU A 416 -8.11 -20.83 -23.88
N PRO A 417 -8.45 -21.15 -25.15
CA PRO A 417 -9.83 -21.20 -25.62
C PRO A 417 -10.75 -22.17 -24.87
N TRP A 418 -10.20 -23.24 -24.29
CA TRP A 418 -10.99 -24.18 -23.50
C TRP A 418 -11.45 -23.56 -22.17
N VAL A 419 -10.65 -22.68 -21.57
CA VAL A 419 -11.00 -21.96 -20.34
C VAL A 419 -12.17 -21.02 -20.62
N VAL A 420 -12.07 -20.22 -21.69
CA VAL A 420 -13.14 -19.30 -22.10
C VAL A 420 -14.47 -20.03 -22.31
N ARG A 421 -14.46 -21.17 -23.01
CA ARG A 421 -15.66 -21.98 -23.22
C ARG A 421 -16.23 -22.53 -21.92
N ALA A 422 -15.38 -23.07 -21.04
CA ALA A 422 -15.81 -23.66 -19.79
C ALA A 422 -16.37 -22.60 -18.83
N ILE A 423 -15.72 -21.44 -18.70
CA ILE A 423 -16.21 -20.31 -17.90
C ILE A 423 -17.51 -19.75 -18.47
N THR A 424 -17.64 -19.62 -19.80
CA THR A 424 -18.90 -19.19 -20.43
C THR A 424 -20.03 -20.17 -20.16
N TYR A 425 -19.76 -21.47 -20.24
CA TYR A 425 -20.74 -22.50 -19.91
C TYR A 425 -21.16 -22.44 -18.43
N GLN A 426 -20.19 -22.31 -17.51
CA GLN A 426 -20.46 -22.13 -16.08
C GLN A 426 -21.29 -20.87 -15.82
N ARG A 427 -20.97 -19.74 -16.46
CA ARG A 427 -21.72 -18.48 -16.35
C ARG A 427 -23.19 -18.67 -16.75
N ASN A 428 -23.45 -19.37 -17.85
CA ASN A 428 -24.82 -19.63 -18.30
C ASN A 428 -25.61 -20.49 -17.28
N LEU A 429 -24.95 -21.44 -16.62
CA LEU A 429 -25.57 -22.19 -15.51
C LEU A 429 -25.84 -21.26 -14.31
N SER A 430 -24.89 -20.40 -13.94
CA SER A 430 -25.07 -19.42 -12.87
C SER A 430 -26.18 -18.41 -13.18
N TYR A 431 -26.43 -18.08 -14.45
CA TYR A 431 -27.52 -17.17 -14.83
C TYR A 431 -28.91 -17.78 -14.66
N ALA A 432 -29.02 -19.11 -14.68
CA ALA A 432 -30.26 -19.82 -14.33
C ALA A 432 -30.55 -19.79 -12.81
N GLU A 433 -29.62 -19.28 -12.01
CA GLU A 433 -29.76 -19.15 -10.57
C GLU A 433 -30.11 -17.71 -10.15
N THR A 434 -30.47 -17.56 -8.88
CA THR A 434 -30.64 -16.26 -8.23
C THR A 434 -29.26 -15.73 -7.84
N LEU A 435 -29.12 -14.41 -7.66
CA LEU A 435 -27.86 -13.79 -7.23
C LEU A 435 -27.28 -14.48 -5.97
N CYS A 436 -28.16 -14.91 -5.06
CA CYS A 436 -27.79 -15.48 -3.75
C CYS A 436 -27.13 -16.87 -3.82
N TYR A 437 -27.26 -17.56 -4.95
CA TYR A 437 -26.68 -18.89 -5.16
C TYR A 437 -25.71 -18.94 -6.33
N ALA A 438 -25.68 -17.89 -7.17
CA ALA A 438 -24.73 -17.83 -8.27
C ALA A 438 -23.28 -17.88 -7.76
N GLU A 439 -22.44 -18.57 -8.52
CA GLU A 439 -21.00 -18.65 -8.33
C GLU A 439 -20.34 -17.98 -9.55
N ILE A 440 -19.73 -16.82 -9.36
CA ILE A 440 -19.27 -15.94 -10.42
C ILE A 440 -17.78 -15.58 -10.25
N PRO A 441 -16.98 -15.63 -11.34
CA PRO A 441 -15.67 -15.00 -11.37
C PRO A 441 -15.78 -13.50 -11.11
N ALA A 442 -14.88 -12.99 -10.28
CA ALA A 442 -14.86 -11.62 -9.80
C ALA A 442 -13.43 -11.08 -9.76
N THR A 443 -13.28 -9.79 -9.46
CA THR A 443 -11.98 -9.14 -9.22
C THR A 443 -12.11 -8.13 -8.09
N HIS A 444 -11.12 -8.12 -7.20
CA HIS A 444 -10.97 -7.09 -6.17
C HIS A 444 -10.24 -5.88 -6.75
N ASN A 445 -10.67 -4.67 -6.38
CA ASN A 445 -10.16 -3.38 -6.85
C ASN A 445 -9.90 -3.35 -8.37
N SER A 446 -10.92 -3.74 -9.14
CA SER A 446 -10.87 -4.09 -10.56
C SER A 446 -10.26 -3.00 -11.45
N VAL A 447 -10.44 -1.74 -11.05
CA VAL A 447 -9.97 -0.55 -11.77
C VAL A 447 -8.53 -0.15 -11.41
N ILE A 448 -7.97 -0.68 -10.34
CA ILE A 448 -6.60 -0.43 -9.89
C ILE A 448 -5.66 -1.36 -10.67
N THR A 449 -5.52 -1.07 -11.96
CA THR A 449 -4.89 -1.96 -12.95
C THR A 449 -3.69 -1.34 -13.67
N GLN A 450 -2.67 -2.14 -13.93
CA GLN A 450 -1.50 -1.73 -14.72
C GLN A 450 -1.87 -1.20 -16.10
N ALA A 451 -2.89 -1.78 -16.74
CA ALA A 451 -3.39 -1.32 -18.04
C ALA A 451 -3.87 0.15 -18.06
N ARG A 452 -4.06 0.76 -16.88
CA ARG A 452 -4.46 2.16 -16.69
C ARG A 452 -3.43 2.97 -15.90
N GLY A 453 -2.20 2.48 -15.76
CA GLY A 453 -1.07 3.19 -15.16
C GLY A 453 -0.86 2.96 -13.66
N TYR A 454 -1.75 2.25 -12.96
CA TYR A 454 -1.50 1.89 -11.56
C TYR A 454 -0.30 0.95 -11.47
N GLY A 455 0.61 1.16 -10.51
CA GLY A 455 1.86 0.41 -10.42
C GLY A 455 2.91 0.77 -11.47
N ASN A 456 2.68 1.78 -12.31
CA ASN A 456 3.63 2.18 -13.36
C ASN A 456 4.98 2.70 -12.81
N ARG A 457 5.10 2.93 -11.50
CA ARG A 457 6.35 3.31 -10.83
C ARG A 457 6.97 2.17 -10.01
N ASP A 458 6.31 1.01 -9.90
CA ASP A 458 6.77 -0.12 -9.06
C ASP A 458 8.19 -0.58 -9.39
N GLN A 459 8.56 -0.55 -10.68
CA GLN A 459 9.89 -0.88 -11.18
C GLN A 459 11.00 0.04 -10.66
N LEU A 460 10.69 1.31 -10.37
CA LEU A 460 11.67 2.26 -9.80
C LEU A 460 12.09 1.80 -8.41
N PHE A 461 11.12 1.36 -7.60
CA PHE A 461 11.34 0.85 -6.26
C PHE A 461 11.95 -0.57 -6.30
N ASN A 462 11.41 -1.46 -7.13
CA ASN A 462 11.90 -2.83 -7.28
C ASN A 462 13.37 -2.90 -7.70
N ALA A 463 13.88 -1.91 -8.44
CA ALA A 463 15.28 -1.80 -8.80
C ALA A 463 16.24 -1.53 -7.61
N LYS A 464 15.71 -1.05 -6.47
CA LYS A 464 16.46 -0.72 -5.25
C LYS A 464 16.31 -1.76 -4.14
N LEU A 465 15.22 -2.53 -4.16
CA LEU A 465 14.92 -3.54 -3.16
C LEU A 465 15.80 -4.80 -3.30
N ASN A 466 16.06 -5.50 -2.21
CA ASN A 466 16.94 -6.67 -2.14
C ASN A 466 16.43 -7.83 -3.01
N ALA A 467 17.14 -8.14 -4.10
CA ALA A 467 16.76 -9.17 -5.07
C ALA A 467 16.66 -10.60 -4.49
N SER A 468 17.41 -10.89 -3.43
CA SER A 468 17.46 -12.23 -2.82
C SER A 468 16.33 -12.46 -1.82
N ASN A 469 15.63 -11.40 -1.38
CA ASN A 469 14.50 -11.49 -0.48
C ASN A 469 13.20 -11.51 -1.28
N SER A 470 12.54 -12.67 -1.36
CA SER A 470 11.27 -12.84 -2.09
C SER A 470 10.12 -12.00 -1.55
N ASN A 471 10.22 -11.58 -0.29
CA ASN A 471 9.23 -10.72 0.35
C ASN A 471 9.60 -9.24 0.19
N SER A 472 10.69 -8.86 -0.47
CA SER A 472 11.06 -7.46 -0.68
C SER A 472 10.71 -7.01 -2.09
N TYR A 473 9.49 -6.55 -2.32
CA TYR A 473 9.04 -6.05 -3.61
C TYR A 473 7.94 -4.99 -3.45
N MET A 474 7.77 -4.20 -4.50
CA MET A 474 6.71 -3.23 -4.67
C MET A 474 5.69 -3.82 -5.65
N ARG A 475 4.42 -3.80 -5.25
CA ARG A 475 3.26 -4.05 -6.08
C ARG A 475 2.13 -3.15 -5.62
N THR A 476 1.80 -2.14 -6.40
CA THR A 476 0.77 -1.13 -6.07
C THR A 476 -0.42 -1.15 -7.01
N SER A 477 -0.48 -2.15 -7.89
CA SER A 477 -1.64 -2.49 -8.71
C SER A 477 -2.22 -3.83 -8.25
N ASN A 478 -3.55 -3.87 -8.13
CA ASN A 478 -4.29 -5.11 -7.85
C ASN A 478 -4.32 -5.97 -9.12
N GLN A 479 -4.69 -5.38 -10.26
CA GLN A 479 -4.88 -6.09 -11.52
C GLN A 479 -3.80 -5.78 -12.57
N PHE A 480 -3.57 -6.72 -13.49
CA PHE A 480 -2.71 -6.50 -14.67
C PHE A 480 -3.51 -5.96 -15.87
N LEU A 481 -4.70 -6.52 -16.07
CA LEU A 481 -5.51 -6.37 -17.28
C LEU A 481 -6.54 -5.26 -17.14
N SER A 482 -6.97 -4.65 -18.24
CA SER A 482 -8.01 -3.62 -18.22
C SER A 482 -9.35 -4.19 -17.74
N VAL A 483 -10.31 -3.32 -17.38
CA VAL A 483 -11.64 -3.78 -16.97
C VAL A 483 -12.35 -4.46 -18.15
N THR A 484 -12.16 -3.95 -19.37
CA THR A 484 -12.63 -4.63 -20.59
C THR A 484 -12.08 -6.06 -20.69
N ASP A 485 -10.77 -6.23 -20.53
CA ASP A 485 -10.15 -7.57 -20.58
C ASP A 485 -10.70 -8.48 -19.46
N GLN A 486 -10.82 -7.98 -18.23
CA GLN A 486 -11.38 -8.76 -17.11
C GLN A 486 -12.79 -9.29 -17.44
N LEU A 487 -13.64 -8.43 -18.02
CA LEU A 487 -14.99 -8.80 -18.47
C LEU A 487 -14.96 -9.82 -19.62
N ASP A 488 -14.07 -9.65 -20.61
CA ASP A 488 -13.90 -10.59 -21.73
C ASP A 488 -13.44 -11.98 -21.25
N LEU A 489 -12.61 -12.03 -20.21
CA LEU A 489 -12.16 -13.30 -19.60
C LEU A 489 -13.26 -14.00 -18.79
N GLY A 490 -14.36 -13.31 -18.44
CA GLY A 490 -15.54 -13.91 -17.82
C GLY A 490 -15.89 -13.36 -16.44
N VAL A 491 -15.19 -12.33 -15.95
CA VAL A 491 -15.55 -11.64 -14.70
C VAL A 491 -16.93 -11.00 -14.83
N ARG A 492 -17.77 -11.13 -13.80
CA ARG A 492 -19.11 -10.50 -13.75
C ARG A 492 -19.40 -9.78 -12.43
N PHE A 493 -18.45 -9.76 -11.50
CA PHE A 493 -18.48 -8.93 -10.31
C PHE A 493 -17.21 -8.09 -10.26
N LEU A 494 -17.37 -6.76 -10.26
CA LEU A 494 -16.28 -5.80 -10.25
C LEU A 494 -16.36 -4.97 -8.98
N GLU A 495 -15.25 -4.88 -8.26
CA GLU A 495 -15.06 -3.91 -7.16
C GLU A 495 -14.39 -2.63 -7.67
N LEU A 496 -15.01 -1.48 -7.39
CA LEU A 496 -14.59 -0.14 -7.79
C LEU A 496 -14.56 0.78 -6.56
N ASP A 497 -13.36 1.15 -6.14
CA ASP A 497 -13.18 2.12 -5.06
C ASP A 497 -13.33 3.53 -5.63
N VAL A 498 -14.14 4.36 -4.97
CA VAL A 498 -14.37 5.75 -5.41
C VAL A 498 -14.09 6.74 -4.30
N HIS A 499 -13.26 7.72 -4.64
CA HIS A 499 -12.88 8.82 -3.77
C HIS A 499 -13.02 10.14 -4.52
N TYR A 500 -13.26 11.20 -3.78
CA TYR A 500 -13.26 12.58 -4.21
C TYR A 500 -12.03 13.32 -3.70
N PHE A 501 -11.10 13.56 -4.61
CA PHE A 501 -9.91 14.37 -4.35
C PHE A 501 -9.47 15.05 -5.64
N ALA A 502 -8.64 16.08 -5.51
CA ALA A 502 -8.23 16.91 -6.64
C ALA A 502 -9.45 17.41 -7.46
N SER A 503 -10.53 17.76 -6.75
CA SER A 503 -11.79 18.26 -7.29
C SER A 503 -12.46 17.35 -8.33
N SER A 504 -12.32 16.02 -8.19
CA SER A 504 -12.94 15.05 -9.08
C SER A 504 -13.21 13.71 -8.37
N LEU A 505 -14.28 13.02 -8.80
CA LEU A 505 -14.51 11.62 -8.42
C LEU A 505 -13.55 10.74 -9.23
N ARG A 506 -12.71 9.99 -8.52
CA ARG A 506 -11.66 9.15 -9.09
C ARG A 506 -11.79 7.72 -8.57
N SER A 507 -11.43 6.79 -9.44
CA SER A 507 -11.18 5.42 -9.04
C SER A 507 -9.80 5.35 -8.40
N ALA A 508 -9.71 5.03 -7.12
CA ALA A 508 -8.46 5.16 -6.38
C ALA A 508 -8.44 4.25 -5.17
N HIS A 509 -7.25 3.82 -4.76
CA HIS A 509 -7.08 3.03 -3.54
C HIS A 509 -6.45 3.89 -2.45
N CYS A 510 -7.25 4.30 -1.46
CA CYS A 510 -6.75 5.01 -0.29
C CYS A 510 -6.46 4.02 0.83
N SER A 511 -5.46 4.29 1.67
CA SER A 511 -5.16 3.45 2.82
C SER A 511 -5.12 4.30 4.08
N GLU A 512 -5.94 3.96 5.07
CA GLU A 512 -5.80 4.53 6.40
C GLU A 512 -4.60 3.88 7.10
N PHE A 513 -3.50 4.62 7.23
CA PHE A 513 -2.26 4.07 7.80
C PHE A 513 -2.30 3.92 9.34
N GLY A 514 -3.30 4.50 10.03
CA GLY A 514 -3.49 4.34 11.47
C GLY A 514 -2.28 4.76 12.32
N ILE A 515 -1.50 5.75 11.86
CA ILE A 515 -0.32 6.27 12.55
C ILE A 515 -0.61 7.66 13.07
N ALA A 516 -0.49 7.87 14.38
CA ALA A 516 -0.72 9.15 15.03
C ALA A 516 0.09 10.30 14.38
N PHE A 517 1.37 10.07 14.07
CA PHE A 517 2.19 11.06 13.35
C PHE A 517 1.61 11.48 12.00
N VAL A 518 1.04 10.56 11.21
CA VAL A 518 0.45 10.90 9.90
C VAL A 518 -0.78 11.77 10.10
N ASN A 519 -1.59 11.49 11.11
CA ASN A 519 -2.75 12.31 11.45
C ASN A 519 -2.34 13.70 11.96
N ASP A 520 -1.34 13.79 12.83
CA ASP A 520 -0.82 15.07 13.33
C ASP A 520 -0.22 15.92 12.18
N ALA A 521 0.59 15.28 11.32
CA ALA A 521 1.18 15.91 10.15
C ALA A 521 0.11 16.37 9.14
N ALA A 522 -0.92 15.56 8.92
CA ALA A 522 -2.05 15.91 8.07
C ALA A 522 -2.80 17.13 8.60
N SER A 523 -3.09 17.16 9.91
CA SER A 523 -3.73 18.30 10.57
C SER A 523 -2.91 19.59 10.43
N ALA A 524 -1.59 19.52 10.67
CA ALA A 524 -0.68 20.66 10.50
C ALA A 524 -0.66 21.17 9.05
N LEU A 525 -0.63 20.26 8.07
CA LEU A 525 -0.69 20.62 6.66
C LEU A 525 -2.00 21.33 6.30
N VAL A 526 -3.15 20.76 6.68
CA VAL A 526 -4.47 21.34 6.40
C VAL A 526 -4.58 22.73 7.02
N SER A 527 -4.26 22.84 8.32
CA SER A 527 -4.32 24.12 9.04
C SER A 527 -3.45 25.20 8.38
N SER A 528 -2.25 24.83 7.95
CA SER A 528 -1.35 25.77 7.27
C SER A 528 -1.89 26.20 5.90
N LEU A 529 -2.44 25.26 5.11
CA LEU A 529 -3.04 25.55 3.81
C LEU A 529 -4.26 26.47 3.92
N GLU A 530 -5.16 26.22 4.86
CA GLU A 530 -6.32 27.08 5.14
C GLU A 530 -5.86 28.50 5.48
N SER A 531 -4.87 28.62 6.38
CA SER A 531 -4.30 29.89 6.82
C SER A 531 -3.71 30.71 5.67
N VAL A 532 -2.93 30.09 4.78
CA VAL A 532 -2.33 30.81 3.64
C VAL A 532 -3.37 31.19 2.58
N LEU A 533 -4.40 30.38 2.36
CA LEU A 533 -5.49 30.70 1.43
C LEU A 533 -6.29 31.91 1.93
N ASP A 534 -6.71 31.88 3.20
CA ASP A 534 -7.41 32.99 3.85
C ASP A 534 -6.59 34.28 3.79
N ALA A 535 -5.30 34.21 4.12
CA ALA A 535 -4.39 35.36 4.07
C ALA A 535 -4.19 35.90 2.64
N SER A 536 -4.35 35.05 1.63
CA SER A 536 -4.24 35.41 0.21
C SER A 536 -5.53 36.01 -0.36
N GLY A 537 -6.62 36.04 0.41
CA GLY A 537 -7.94 36.46 -0.05
C GLY A 537 -8.62 35.42 -0.96
N GLU A 538 -8.15 34.17 -0.90
CA GLU A 538 -8.71 33.03 -1.62
C GLU A 538 -9.69 32.26 -0.72
N ASP A 539 -10.50 31.40 -1.31
CA ASP A 539 -11.37 30.49 -0.55
C ASP A 539 -10.50 29.44 0.19
N SER A 540 -10.72 29.24 1.49
CA SER A 540 -10.01 28.25 2.34
C SER A 540 -10.43 26.80 2.11
N THR A 541 -11.07 26.50 0.98
CA THR A 541 -11.50 25.13 0.67
C THR A 541 -10.29 24.19 0.51
N VAL A 542 -10.02 23.40 1.53
CA VAL A 542 -9.08 22.26 1.51
C VAL A 542 -9.89 20.97 1.40
N GLN A 543 -9.79 20.30 0.25
CA GLN A 543 -10.49 19.04 -0.04
C GLN A 543 -9.56 17.86 0.24
N TRP A 544 -9.06 17.77 1.47
CA TRP A 544 -8.17 16.70 1.88
C TRP A 544 -8.25 16.37 3.39
N GLY A 545 -8.06 15.10 3.72
CA GLY A 545 -7.94 14.56 5.08
C GLY A 545 -7.01 13.34 5.10
N SER A 546 -6.68 12.84 6.30
CA SER A 546 -5.73 11.71 6.43
C SER A 546 -6.26 10.39 5.87
N GLU A 547 -7.58 10.27 5.71
CA GLU A 547 -8.26 9.17 5.02
C GLU A 547 -7.91 9.09 3.52
N LEU A 548 -7.50 10.20 2.91
CA LEU A 548 -7.11 10.25 1.49
C LEU A 548 -5.63 9.88 1.26
N VAL A 549 -4.85 9.61 2.31
CA VAL A 549 -3.46 9.15 2.15
C VAL A 549 -3.46 7.82 1.38
N GLY A 550 -2.62 7.70 0.35
CA GLY A 550 -2.65 6.58 -0.59
C GLY A 550 -3.35 6.93 -1.91
N CYS A 551 -4.30 7.87 -1.88
CA CYS A 551 -4.87 8.52 -3.06
C CYS A 551 -4.18 9.85 -3.37
N LEU A 552 -4.01 10.70 -2.36
CA LEU A 552 -3.35 11.99 -2.45
C LEU A 552 -2.56 12.23 -1.14
N PRO A 553 -1.22 12.28 -1.16
CA PRO A 553 -0.35 11.79 -2.24
C PRO A 553 -0.65 10.32 -2.57
N SER A 554 -0.48 9.95 -3.84
CA SER A 554 -0.74 8.57 -4.27
C SER A 554 0.35 7.62 -3.80
N LEU A 555 -0.04 6.43 -3.36
CA LEU A 555 0.83 5.29 -3.11
C LEU A 555 0.53 4.12 -4.06
N SER A 556 -0.28 4.37 -5.10
CA SER A 556 -0.70 3.38 -6.08
C SER A 556 0.24 3.29 -7.30
N GLY A 557 1.48 3.78 -7.16
CA GLY A 557 2.48 3.75 -8.24
C GLY A 557 2.11 4.57 -9.48
N ILE A 558 1.24 5.56 -9.32
CA ILE A 558 0.75 6.49 -10.34
C ILE A 558 0.60 7.87 -9.68
N ARG A 559 0.70 8.96 -10.46
CA ARG A 559 0.44 10.31 -9.94
C ARG A 559 -1.01 10.48 -9.49
N ALA A 560 -1.25 11.30 -8.47
CA ALA A 560 -2.60 11.48 -7.92
C ALA A 560 -3.57 12.07 -8.95
N ASP A 561 -3.12 13.04 -9.73
CA ASP A 561 -3.89 13.69 -10.80
C ASP A 561 -4.12 12.83 -12.04
N GLU A 562 -3.37 11.73 -12.20
CA GLU A 562 -3.51 10.77 -13.29
C GLU A 562 -4.33 9.53 -12.91
N GLN A 563 -4.65 9.34 -11.62
CA GLN A 563 -5.58 8.29 -11.20
C GLN A 563 -6.91 8.44 -11.93
N ARG A 564 -7.40 7.35 -12.51
CA ARG A 564 -8.49 7.38 -13.48
C ARG A 564 -9.73 8.06 -12.92
N LEU A 565 -10.39 8.88 -13.73
CA LEU A 565 -11.68 9.45 -13.33
C LEU A 565 -12.72 8.34 -13.22
N HIS A 566 -13.56 8.40 -12.21
CA HIS A 566 -14.52 7.32 -11.95
C HIS A 566 -15.49 7.15 -13.13
N ASN A 567 -15.89 8.24 -13.78
CA ASN A 567 -16.75 8.21 -14.97
C ASN A 567 -16.10 7.49 -16.18
N GLU A 568 -14.77 7.54 -16.32
CA GLU A 568 -14.05 6.80 -17.36
C GLU A 568 -14.04 5.30 -17.08
N SER A 569 -13.96 4.90 -15.81
CA SER A 569 -14.12 3.50 -15.40
C SER A 569 -15.53 2.98 -15.71
N LEU A 570 -16.57 3.76 -15.37
CA LEU A 570 -17.96 3.39 -15.68
C LEU A 570 -18.21 3.36 -17.19
N GLY A 571 -17.65 4.31 -17.94
CA GLY A 571 -17.77 4.36 -19.40
C GLY A 571 -17.15 3.16 -20.12
N GLU A 572 -16.06 2.61 -19.57
CA GLU A 572 -15.43 1.38 -20.06
C GLU A 572 -16.37 0.17 -19.91
N ILE A 573 -17.01 0.02 -18.74
CA ILE A 573 -17.99 -1.03 -18.47
C ILE A 573 -19.23 -0.87 -19.38
N ALA A 574 -19.76 0.35 -19.49
CA ALA A 574 -20.92 0.63 -20.32
C ALA A 574 -20.67 0.35 -21.81
N THR A 575 -19.46 0.67 -22.30
CA THR A 575 -19.04 0.35 -23.66
C THR A 575 -19.04 -1.16 -23.89
N TRP A 576 -18.48 -1.93 -22.95
CA TRP A 576 -18.48 -3.39 -23.02
C TRP A 576 -19.91 -3.98 -23.00
N LEU A 577 -20.78 -3.50 -22.11
CA LEU A 577 -22.18 -3.95 -22.03
C LEU A 577 -22.96 -3.71 -23.34
N SER A 578 -22.65 -2.64 -24.06
CA SER A 578 -23.32 -2.32 -25.32
C SER A 578 -23.11 -3.38 -26.42
N SER A 579 -22.00 -4.12 -26.38
CA SER A 579 -21.72 -5.26 -27.27
C SER A 579 -22.11 -6.61 -26.67
N HIS A 580 -22.59 -6.64 -25.42
CA HIS A 580 -22.92 -7.86 -24.68
C HIS A 580 -24.32 -7.75 -24.03
N PRO A 581 -25.40 -7.64 -24.84
CA PRO A 581 -26.76 -7.41 -24.33
C PRO A 581 -27.35 -8.59 -23.52
N GLU A 582 -26.73 -9.77 -23.61
CA GLU A 582 -27.12 -10.98 -22.89
C GLU A 582 -26.31 -11.21 -21.60
N ASP A 583 -25.46 -10.25 -21.21
CA ASP A 583 -24.65 -10.32 -19.99
C ASP A 583 -25.14 -9.34 -18.91
N LEU A 584 -24.75 -9.63 -17.67
CA LEU A 584 -25.02 -8.83 -16.47
C LEU A 584 -23.75 -8.65 -15.65
N VAL A 585 -23.52 -7.44 -15.13
CA VAL A 585 -22.41 -7.10 -14.24
C VAL A 585 -22.93 -6.61 -12.89
N VAL A 586 -22.35 -7.13 -11.82
CA VAL A 586 -22.49 -6.59 -10.47
C VAL A 586 -21.31 -5.65 -10.23
N ILE A 587 -21.59 -4.39 -9.92
CA ILE A 587 -20.57 -3.39 -9.58
C ILE A 587 -20.68 -3.12 -8.09
N TYR A 588 -19.71 -3.60 -7.33
CA TYR A 588 -19.52 -3.21 -5.94
C TYR A 588 -18.68 -1.94 -5.88
N THR A 589 -19.23 -0.91 -5.25
CA THR A 589 -18.59 0.40 -5.10
C THR A 589 -18.27 0.65 -3.63
N GLU A 590 -16.99 0.62 -3.29
CA GLU A 590 -16.54 1.12 -1.99
C GLU A 590 -16.44 2.64 -2.07
N ILE A 591 -17.33 3.34 -1.35
CA ILE A 591 -17.39 4.80 -1.34
C ILE A 591 -16.58 5.32 -0.17
N GLY A 592 -15.52 6.08 -0.45
CA GLY A 592 -14.72 6.75 0.57
C GLY A 592 -15.54 7.76 1.38
N ASP A 593 -15.20 7.90 2.67
CA ASP A 593 -15.85 8.84 3.58
C ASP A 593 -15.75 10.31 3.09
N ASP A 594 -14.70 10.62 2.34
CA ASP A 594 -14.43 11.91 1.71
C ASP A 594 -15.52 12.30 0.69
N VAL A 595 -16.14 11.34 0.00
CA VAL A 595 -17.24 11.60 -0.95
C VAL A 595 -18.43 12.22 -0.23
N SER A 596 -18.76 11.72 0.96
CA SER A 596 -19.82 12.29 1.80
C SER A 596 -19.37 13.61 2.43
N THR A 597 -18.16 13.64 2.98
CA THR A 597 -17.56 14.82 3.62
C THR A 597 -17.57 16.04 2.70
N TYR A 598 -17.28 15.85 1.41
CA TYR A 598 -17.26 16.91 0.41
C TYR A 598 -18.57 17.04 -0.41
N SER A 599 -19.66 16.41 0.07
CA SER A 599 -21.01 16.51 -0.52
C SER A 599 -21.11 16.07 -1.99
N GLN A 600 -20.40 14.99 -2.35
CA GLN A 600 -20.32 14.47 -3.73
C GLN A 600 -21.13 13.21 -3.99
N VAL A 601 -21.92 12.75 -3.00
CA VAL A 601 -22.79 11.58 -3.16
C VAL A 601 -23.78 11.76 -4.31
N ASP A 602 -24.45 12.92 -4.41
CA ASP A 602 -25.41 13.18 -5.48
C ASP A 602 -24.74 13.17 -6.86
N ALA A 603 -23.55 13.78 -6.98
CA ALA A 603 -22.77 13.78 -8.21
C ALA A 603 -22.35 12.35 -8.61
N LEU A 604 -21.95 11.52 -7.64
CA LEU A 604 -21.63 10.12 -7.87
C LEU A 604 -22.85 9.35 -8.40
N LEU A 605 -24.01 9.48 -7.75
CA LEU A 605 -25.23 8.80 -8.18
C LEU A 605 -25.72 9.27 -9.56
N GLU A 606 -25.50 10.54 -9.90
CA GLU A 606 -25.78 11.07 -11.23
C GLU A 606 -24.88 10.43 -12.30
N LEU A 607 -23.60 10.16 -12.00
CA LEU A 607 -22.71 9.44 -12.93
C LEU A 607 -23.24 8.05 -13.27
N TYR A 608 -23.65 7.27 -12.26
CA TYR A 608 -24.24 5.94 -12.47
C TYR A 608 -25.51 5.99 -13.29
N THR A 609 -26.42 6.91 -12.93
CA THR A 609 -27.69 7.09 -13.64
C THR A 609 -27.49 7.49 -15.10
N THR A 610 -26.57 8.42 -15.34
CA THR A 610 -26.25 8.91 -16.68
C THR A 610 -25.56 7.85 -17.54
N THR A 611 -24.71 7.03 -16.94
CA THR A 611 -23.91 6.03 -17.65
C THR A 611 -24.72 4.79 -18.02
N PHE A 612 -25.52 4.26 -17.09
CA PHE A 612 -26.22 2.98 -17.28
C PHE A 612 -27.72 3.13 -17.55
N GLY A 613 -28.34 4.22 -17.11
CA GLY A 613 -29.77 4.49 -17.36
C GLY A 613 -30.68 3.30 -17.03
N ASP A 614 -31.43 2.85 -18.03
CA ASP A 614 -32.41 1.77 -17.89
C ASP A 614 -31.80 0.38 -17.62
N LEU A 615 -30.49 0.20 -17.83
CA LEU A 615 -29.78 -1.05 -17.55
C LEU A 615 -29.71 -1.37 -16.05
N LEU A 616 -29.88 -0.35 -15.19
CA LEU A 616 -29.80 -0.49 -13.74
C LEU A 616 -30.98 -1.29 -13.17
N PHE A 617 -30.68 -2.31 -12.38
CA PHE A 617 -31.62 -2.92 -11.44
C PHE A 617 -31.44 -2.26 -10.07
N SER A 618 -32.37 -1.38 -9.71
CA SER A 618 -32.31 -0.58 -8.49
C SER A 618 -33.15 -1.15 -7.34
N PRO A 619 -32.99 -0.65 -6.10
CA PRO A 619 -33.87 -1.01 -4.97
C PRO A 619 -35.37 -0.86 -5.26
N SER A 620 -35.76 0.16 -6.03
CA SER A 620 -37.17 0.32 -6.41
C SER A 620 -37.66 -0.76 -7.40
N ASN A 621 -36.77 -1.27 -8.26
CA ASN A 621 -37.09 -2.40 -9.14
C ASN A 621 -37.22 -3.69 -8.32
N PHE A 622 -36.38 -3.87 -7.31
CA PHE A 622 -36.44 -4.99 -6.39
C PHE A 622 -37.74 -5.02 -5.59
N ASP A 623 -38.17 -3.88 -5.03
CA ASP A 623 -39.46 -3.76 -4.34
C ASP A 623 -40.63 -4.06 -5.27
N ALA A 624 -40.58 -3.55 -6.51
CA ALA A 624 -41.61 -3.84 -7.52
C ALA A 624 -41.65 -5.32 -7.94
N ALA A 625 -40.54 -6.04 -7.80
CA ALA A 625 -40.43 -7.48 -8.01
C ALA A 625 -40.85 -8.31 -6.78
N GLY A 626 -41.27 -7.67 -5.68
CA GLY A 626 -41.76 -8.34 -4.47
C GLY A 626 -40.77 -8.38 -3.31
N GLY A 627 -39.57 -7.79 -3.46
CA GLY A 627 -38.61 -7.65 -2.37
C GLY A 627 -37.94 -8.94 -1.92
N ASP A 628 -37.82 -9.94 -2.80
CA ASP A 628 -37.15 -11.22 -2.53
C ASP A 628 -36.17 -11.56 -3.66
N TRP A 629 -34.89 -11.68 -3.32
CA TRP A 629 -33.83 -12.03 -4.28
C TRP A 629 -34.00 -13.45 -4.84
N ASN A 630 -34.78 -14.31 -4.18
CA ASN A 630 -35.10 -15.63 -4.69
C ASN A 630 -36.33 -15.65 -5.61
N GLY A 631 -36.97 -14.50 -5.83
CA GLY A 631 -38.16 -14.38 -6.66
C GLY A 631 -37.88 -14.32 -8.17
N PHE A 632 -36.61 -14.23 -8.59
CA PHE A 632 -36.19 -14.14 -9.98
C PHE A 632 -34.76 -14.65 -10.17
N THR A 633 -34.43 -15.11 -11.37
CA THR A 633 -33.06 -15.50 -11.76
C THR A 633 -32.31 -14.32 -12.40
N LEU A 634 -31.00 -14.44 -12.55
CA LEU A 634 -30.20 -13.44 -13.27
C LEU A 634 -30.59 -13.39 -14.76
N GLU A 635 -30.89 -14.53 -15.38
CA GLU A 635 -31.40 -14.60 -16.76
C GLU A 635 -32.73 -13.84 -16.91
N GLU A 636 -33.64 -13.95 -15.93
CA GLU A 636 -34.88 -13.19 -15.95
C GLU A 636 -34.63 -11.68 -15.87
N LEU A 637 -33.64 -11.21 -15.10
CA LEU A 637 -33.26 -9.79 -15.07
C LEU A 637 -32.74 -9.33 -16.44
N ILE A 638 -31.82 -10.09 -17.04
CA ILE A 638 -31.26 -9.80 -18.37
C ILE A 638 -32.38 -9.72 -19.41
N SER A 639 -33.33 -10.66 -19.38
CA SER A 639 -34.49 -10.67 -20.31
C SER A 639 -35.40 -9.43 -20.17
N ARG A 640 -35.36 -8.75 -19.01
CA ARG A 640 -36.07 -7.50 -18.73
C ARG A 640 -35.26 -6.26 -19.10
N GLY A 641 -34.10 -6.43 -19.75
CA GLY A 641 -33.17 -5.37 -20.12
C GLY A 641 -32.34 -4.84 -18.95
N LYS A 642 -32.24 -5.59 -17.85
CA LYS A 642 -31.44 -5.22 -16.68
C LYS A 642 -30.08 -5.91 -16.76
N GLN A 643 -29.02 -5.13 -16.82
CA GLN A 643 -27.65 -5.63 -16.99
C GLN A 643 -26.70 -5.17 -15.88
N VAL A 644 -27.10 -4.24 -15.01
CA VAL A 644 -26.23 -3.70 -13.97
C VAL A 644 -26.90 -3.74 -12.61
N ILE A 645 -26.27 -4.40 -11.65
CA ILE A 645 -26.64 -4.35 -10.23
C ILE A 645 -25.57 -3.54 -9.50
N LEU A 646 -25.96 -2.44 -8.84
CA LEU A 646 -25.04 -1.63 -8.06
C LEU A 646 -25.11 -2.04 -6.59
N VAL A 647 -23.95 -2.34 -6.02
CA VAL A 647 -23.76 -2.69 -4.62
C VAL A 647 -22.81 -1.67 -4.01
N THR A 648 -22.97 -1.32 -2.74
CA THR A 648 -22.14 -0.30 -2.10
C THR A 648 -21.86 -0.57 -0.63
N THR A 649 -20.77 0.02 -0.15
CA THR A 649 -20.48 0.35 1.25
C THR A 649 -20.20 1.86 1.32
N PRO A 650 -20.52 2.55 2.44
CA PRO A 650 -20.96 2.01 3.72
C PRO A 650 -22.48 1.82 3.91
N GLU A 651 -23.33 2.40 3.06
CA GLU A 651 -24.80 2.36 3.25
C GLU A 651 -25.58 2.33 1.94
N ALA A 652 -26.83 1.84 2.00
CA ALA A 652 -27.73 1.80 0.84
C ALA A 652 -28.18 3.19 0.43
N ASN A 653 -28.55 3.34 -0.84
CA ASN A 653 -29.20 4.54 -1.35
C ASN A 653 -30.31 4.17 -2.36
N ASN A 654 -30.84 5.15 -3.07
CA ASN A 654 -31.93 4.94 -4.02
C ASN A 654 -31.54 4.17 -5.31
N GLN A 655 -30.24 4.06 -5.60
CA GLN A 655 -29.71 3.36 -6.79
C GLN A 655 -28.97 2.07 -6.42
N MET A 656 -28.34 2.02 -5.26
CA MET A 656 -27.38 0.97 -4.87
C MET A 656 -27.86 0.21 -3.64
N PHE A 657 -27.65 -1.11 -3.65
CA PHE A 657 -27.92 -1.98 -2.51
C PHE A 657 -26.74 -1.97 -1.53
N TYR A 658 -27.02 -1.94 -0.23
CA TYR A 658 -25.95 -2.10 0.76
C TYR A 658 -25.44 -3.54 0.77
N MET A 659 -24.13 -3.72 0.58
CA MET A 659 -23.45 -5.02 0.50
C MET A 659 -23.91 -6.01 1.58
N ARG A 660 -23.97 -5.57 2.85
CA ARG A 660 -24.27 -6.46 3.99
C ARG A 660 -25.74 -6.87 4.08
N GLU A 661 -26.62 -6.26 3.30
CA GLU A 661 -28.06 -6.54 3.26
C GLU A 661 -28.49 -7.27 1.97
N LEU A 662 -27.57 -7.57 1.05
CA LEU A 662 -27.89 -8.43 -0.09
C LEU A 662 -28.24 -9.84 0.39
N CYS A 663 -29.25 -10.43 -0.25
CA CYS A 663 -29.67 -11.80 0.01
C CYS A 663 -29.94 -12.07 1.51
N ALA A 664 -29.36 -13.11 2.10
CA ALA A 664 -29.44 -13.38 3.54
C ALA A 664 -28.32 -12.71 4.36
N GLY A 665 -27.38 -12.03 3.70
CA GLY A 665 -26.21 -11.40 4.29
C GLY A 665 -24.96 -11.57 3.43
N TRP A 666 -23.84 -11.06 3.95
CA TRP A 666 -22.54 -11.06 3.28
C TRP A 666 -21.41 -11.48 4.22
N ALA A 667 -20.45 -12.26 3.71
CA ALA A 667 -19.20 -12.57 4.40
C ALA A 667 -17.99 -12.55 3.44
N ASP A 668 -16.84 -12.09 3.95
CA ASP A 668 -15.56 -12.12 3.24
C ASP A 668 -14.64 -13.19 3.83
N VAL A 669 -13.92 -13.91 2.96
CA VAL A 669 -12.93 -14.93 3.30
C VAL A 669 -11.65 -14.72 2.47
N PRO A 670 -10.46 -15.20 2.89
CA PRO A 670 -10.17 -15.95 4.10
C PRO A 670 -10.27 -15.10 5.38
N SER A 671 -10.81 -15.68 6.45
CA SER A 671 -10.84 -15.08 7.78
C SER A 671 -9.84 -15.76 8.72
N SER A 672 -9.42 -15.09 9.80
CA SER A 672 -8.52 -15.71 10.80
C SER A 672 -9.23 -16.68 11.74
N THR A 673 -10.54 -16.90 11.59
CA THR A 673 -11.35 -17.71 12.52
C THR A 673 -11.72 -19.06 11.93
N THR A 674 -11.57 -20.12 12.74
CA THR A 674 -12.05 -21.44 12.36
C THR A 674 -13.54 -21.58 12.66
N GLY A 675 -14.30 -22.11 11.72
CA GLY A 675 -15.72 -22.44 11.89
C GLY A 675 -15.99 -23.84 12.48
N SER A 676 -17.29 -24.11 12.71
CA SER A 676 -17.80 -25.44 13.05
C SER A 676 -17.61 -26.44 11.89
N SER A 677 -17.75 -27.73 12.18
CA SER A 677 -17.68 -28.78 11.14
C SER A 677 -18.73 -28.52 10.05
N GLY A 678 -18.33 -28.66 8.78
CA GLY A 678 -19.20 -28.38 7.63
C GLY A 678 -19.24 -26.92 7.18
N THR A 679 -18.42 -26.04 7.77
CA THR A 679 -18.27 -24.63 7.34
C THR A 679 -16.89 -24.38 6.73
N PHE A 680 -16.80 -23.37 5.88
CA PHE A 680 -15.56 -22.88 5.28
C PHE A 680 -15.29 -21.47 5.81
N PHE A 681 -14.18 -21.29 6.55
CA PHE A 681 -13.86 -20.05 7.31
C PHE A 681 -14.94 -19.56 8.30
N GLY A 682 -15.84 -20.45 8.77
CA GLY A 682 -16.96 -20.05 9.65
C GLY A 682 -18.30 -19.99 8.92
N GLU A 683 -18.27 -19.96 7.60
CA GLU A 683 -19.44 -19.69 6.77
C GLU A 683 -20.01 -20.97 6.15
N MET A 684 -21.33 -21.03 6.03
CA MET A 684 -22.04 -22.09 5.32
C MET A 684 -22.19 -21.68 3.86
N MET A 685 -21.60 -22.45 2.95
CA MET A 685 -21.65 -22.18 1.52
C MET A 685 -23.02 -22.56 0.94
N ASN A 686 -23.44 -21.89 -0.14
CA ASN A 686 -24.73 -22.11 -0.81
C ASN A 686 -25.95 -22.01 0.13
N ALA A 687 -25.89 -21.14 1.14
CA ALA A 687 -26.94 -20.98 2.16
C ALA A 687 -27.82 -19.73 1.94
N GLY A 688 -27.66 -19.03 0.81
CA GLY A 688 -28.30 -17.75 0.51
C GLY A 688 -27.56 -16.53 1.07
N THR A 689 -26.55 -16.71 1.93
CA THR A 689 -25.56 -15.68 2.26
C THR A 689 -24.54 -15.60 1.12
N LEU A 690 -24.21 -14.39 0.66
CA LEU A 690 -23.15 -14.19 -0.31
C LEU A 690 -21.79 -14.28 0.38
N VAL A 691 -20.92 -15.14 -0.13
CA VAL A 691 -19.54 -15.24 0.34
C VAL A 691 -18.59 -14.79 -0.77
N ARG A 692 -17.73 -13.81 -0.46
CA ARG A 692 -16.67 -13.35 -1.35
C ARG A 692 -15.31 -13.82 -0.84
N ALA A 693 -14.51 -14.40 -1.72
CA ALA A 693 -13.11 -14.71 -1.47
C ALA A 693 -12.20 -13.69 -2.16
N PHE A 694 -11.43 -12.92 -1.40
CA PHE A 694 -10.43 -12.01 -1.95
C PHE A 694 -9.22 -11.90 -1.02
N LYS A 695 -8.10 -11.48 -1.59
CA LYS A 695 -6.92 -11.13 -0.81
C LYS A 695 -6.11 -10.08 -1.56
N SER A 696 -5.97 -8.90 -0.95
CA SER A 696 -5.12 -7.86 -1.51
C SER A 696 -3.67 -8.35 -1.67
N VAL A 697 -3.14 -8.15 -2.88
CA VAL A 697 -1.73 -8.43 -3.23
C VAL A 697 -0.86 -7.18 -3.14
N LEU A 698 -1.42 -6.05 -2.71
CA LEU A 698 -0.67 -4.82 -2.56
C LEU A 698 0.46 -5.01 -1.55
N HIS A 699 1.66 -4.60 -1.96
CA HIS A 699 2.90 -4.90 -1.27
C HIS A 699 3.88 -3.72 -1.36
N TYR A 700 4.43 -3.34 -0.20
CA TYR A 700 5.28 -2.17 -0.02
C TYR A 700 6.59 -2.59 0.63
N ALA A 701 7.60 -2.87 -0.20
CA ALA A 701 8.87 -3.45 0.22
C ALA A 701 8.66 -4.79 0.94
N THR A 702 8.76 -4.85 2.27
CA THR A 702 8.52 -6.07 3.07
C THR A 702 7.18 -6.09 3.79
N LEU A 703 6.29 -5.14 3.49
CA LEU A 703 5.02 -4.97 4.17
C LEU A 703 3.87 -5.26 3.22
N THR A 704 2.98 -6.16 3.61
CA THR A 704 1.66 -6.27 2.97
C THR A 704 0.80 -5.09 3.41
N GLU A 705 -0.18 -4.70 2.59
CA GLU A 705 -1.16 -3.67 2.95
C GLU A 705 -1.77 -3.88 4.35
N ARG A 706 -2.17 -5.12 4.64
CA ARG A 706 -2.73 -5.50 5.94
C ARG A 706 -1.75 -5.37 7.10
N ALA A 707 -0.43 -5.48 6.85
CA ALA A 707 0.60 -5.22 7.85
C ALA A 707 0.73 -3.71 8.15
N LEU A 708 0.42 -2.84 7.17
CA LEU A 708 0.37 -1.39 7.35
C LEU A 708 -0.76 -1.04 8.34
N SER A 709 -1.94 -1.65 8.17
CA SER A 709 -3.11 -1.47 9.05
C SER A 709 -3.08 -2.30 10.34
N GLY A 710 -2.05 -3.14 10.55
CA GLY A 710 -1.81 -3.84 11.82
C GLY A 710 -2.53 -5.17 12.02
N GLY A 711 -2.97 -5.84 10.95
CA GLY A 711 -3.70 -7.10 11.03
C GLY A 711 -2.86 -8.32 11.49
N SER A 712 -3.52 -9.32 12.10
CA SER A 712 -2.93 -10.60 12.59
C SER A 712 -2.82 -11.72 11.55
N VAL A 713 -1.79 -12.56 11.60
CA VAL A 713 -1.58 -13.69 10.65
C VAL A 713 -2.83 -14.58 10.50
N GLU A 714 -3.19 -14.91 9.26
CA GLU A 714 -4.38 -15.69 8.91
C GLU A 714 -4.16 -17.20 8.99
N LEU A 715 -5.27 -17.95 8.96
CA LEU A 715 -5.24 -19.40 8.81
C LEU A 715 -4.75 -19.73 7.40
N ASP A 716 -3.60 -20.39 7.31
CA ASP A 716 -3.05 -20.86 6.04
C ASP A 716 -2.81 -22.37 6.10
N THR A 717 -3.81 -23.11 5.61
CA THR A 717 -3.78 -24.59 5.56
C THR A 717 -4.22 -25.06 4.17
N ALA A 718 -3.84 -26.28 3.77
CA ALA A 718 -4.23 -26.81 2.46
C ALA A 718 -5.76 -26.85 2.23
N SER A 719 -6.57 -26.97 3.29
CA SER A 719 -8.05 -26.99 3.19
C SER A 719 -8.71 -25.64 3.47
N ARG A 720 -7.95 -24.66 3.97
CA ARG A 720 -8.37 -23.27 4.22
C ARG A 720 -7.13 -22.39 4.00
N PRO A 721 -6.77 -22.13 2.74
CA PRO A 721 -5.57 -21.37 2.40
C PRO A 721 -5.78 -19.87 2.67
N GLY A 722 -4.73 -19.18 3.11
CA GLY A 722 -4.77 -17.74 3.43
C GLY A 722 -4.57 -16.83 2.21
N HIS A 723 -4.27 -17.40 1.05
CA HIS A 723 -4.07 -16.69 -0.21
C HIS A 723 -5.18 -17.05 -1.21
N VAL A 724 -5.53 -16.11 -2.08
CA VAL A 724 -6.49 -16.31 -3.18
C VAL A 724 -5.73 -16.14 -4.49
N ASN A 725 -5.14 -17.23 -5.00
CA ASN A 725 -4.34 -17.27 -6.22
C ASN A 725 -4.61 -18.57 -7.00
N ALA A 726 -4.03 -18.75 -8.20
CA ALA A 726 -4.29 -19.92 -9.04
C ALA A 726 -4.08 -21.27 -8.34
N SER A 727 -3.14 -21.37 -7.40
CA SER A 727 -2.85 -22.62 -6.68
C SER A 727 -3.86 -22.95 -5.57
N SER A 728 -4.49 -21.92 -4.98
CA SER A 728 -5.41 -22.06 -3.85
C SER A 728 -6.89 -21.95 -4.26
N LEU A 729 -7.19 -21.26 -5.35
CA LEU A 729 -8.54 -21.05 -5.89
C LEU A 729 -9.38 -22.33 -6.01
N PRO A 730 -8.84 -23.49 -6.44
CA PRO A 730 -9.63 -24.72 -6.52
C PRO A 730 -10.27 -25.10 -5.18
N VAL A 731 -9.64 -24.79 -4.05
CA VAL A 731 -10.21 -25.05 -2.71
C VAL A 731 -11.45 -24.19 -2.44
N PHE A 732 -11.44 -22.93 -2.88
CA PHE A 732 -12.58 -22.02 -2.74
C PHE A 732 -13.70 -22.35 -3.73
N VAL A 733 -13.33 -22.75 -4.95
CA VAL A 733 -14.26 -23.24 -5.98
C VAL A 733 -14.99 -24.48 -5.46
N ASP A 734 -14.25 -25.49 -4.98
CA ASP A 734 -14.83 -26.74 -4.48
C ASP A 734 -15.73 -26.52 -3.27
N ALA A 735 -15.45 -25.49 -2.46
CA ALA A 735 -16.27 -25.09 -1.33
C ALA A 735 -17.61 -24.45 -1.76
N GLY A 736 -17.71 -23.90 -2.97
CA GLY A 736 -18.91 -23.20 -3.44
C GLY A 736 -18.99 -21.74 -3.04
N VAL A 737 -17.85 -21.05 -3.00
CA VAL A 737 -17.82 -19.60 -2.74
C VAL A 737 -18.49 -18.85 -3.90
N ASN A 738 -19.43 -17.96 -3.57
CA ASN A 738 -20.22 -17.23 -4.57
C ASN A 738 -19.37 -16.31 -5.45
N ILE A 739 -18.46 -15.54 -4.84
CA ILE A 739 -17.74 -14.46 -5.52
C ILE A 739 -16.24 -14.69 -5.32
N LEU A 740 -15.57 -15.19 -6.36
CA LEU A 740 -14.13 -15.43 -6.33
C LEU A 740 -13.41 -14.21 -6.92
N ALA A 741 -12.94 -13.31 -6.07
CA ALA A 741 -12.38 -12.00 -6.41
C ALA A 741 -10.87 -11.91 -6.14
N PRO A 742 -10.01 -12.70 -6.82
CA PRO A 742 -8.57 -12.56 -6.67
C PRO A 742 -8.08 -11.22 -7.23
N ASP A 743 -6.90 -10.83 -6.75
CA ASP A 743 -6.06 -9.85 -7.44
C ASP A 743 -5.17 -10.54 -8.48
N GLY A 744 -4.74 -9.79 -9.49
CA GLY A 744 -3.81 -10.25 -10.52
C GLY A 744 -4.42 -11.20 -11.52
N LEU A 745 -5.69 -10.98 -11.91
CA LEU A 745 -6.40 -11.83 -12.85
C LEU A 745 -5.56 -12.13 -14.11
N ASP A 746 -5.42 -13.42 -14.42
CA ASP A 746 -4.71 -13.92 -15.58
C ASP A 746 -5.28 -15.28 -16.04
N GLY A 747 -4.65 -15.91 -17.03
CA GLY A 747 -5.11 -17.18 -17.59
C GLY A 747 -4.99 -18.36 -16.62
N ALA A 748 -3.99 -18.36 -15.73
CA ALA A 748 -3.84 -19.40 -14.71
C ALA A 748 -4.94 -19.31 -13.65
N ILE A 749 -5.28 -18.10 -13.20
CA ILE A 749 -6.38 -17.84 -12.28
C ILE A 749 -7.72 -18.24 -12.88
N MET A 750 -8.00 -17.84 -14.13
CA MET A 750 -9.25 -18.22 -14.80
C MET A 750 -9.37 -19.73 -14.99
N ALA A 751 -8.28 -20.42 -15.33
CA ALA A 751 -8.27 -21.87 -15.44
C ALA A 751 -8.56 -22.56 -14.09
N ALA A 752 -8.04 -22.01 -12.99
CA ALA A 752 -8.26 -22.53 -11.65
C ALA A 752 -9.71 -22.39 -11.16
N MET A 753 -10.47 -21.44 -11.72
CA MET A 753 -11.91 -21.24 -11.43
C MET A 753 -12.83 -22.15 -12.25
N VAL A 754 -12.32 -22.86 -13.25
CA VAL A 754 -13.12 -23.87 -13.94
C VAL A 754 -13.36 -25.02 -12.96
N TRP A 755 -14.61 -25.43 -12.77
CA TRP A 755 -14.99 -26.61 -11.99
C TRP A 755 -15.61 -27.73 -12.85
N SER A 756 -16.11 -27.37 -14.03
CA SER A 756 -16.87 -28.27 -14.91
C SER A 756 -15.96 -29.11 -15.81
N TRP A 757 -15.60 -28.59 -16.98
CA TRP A 757 -14.95 -29.32 -18.06
C TRP A 757 -13.46 -29.58 -17.80
N ALA A 758 -12.98 -30.73 -18.29
CA ALA A 758 -11.56 -30.98 -18.43
C ALA A 758 -10.97 -30.14 -19.59
N ALA A 759 -9.65 -30.01 -19.61
CA ALA A 759 -8.97 -29.24 -20.65
C ALA A 759 -9.33 -29.76 -22.05
N ASN A 760 -9.79 -28.84 -22.91
CA ASN A 760 -10.24 -29.09 -24.29
C ASN A 760 -11.52 -29.94 -24.44
N GLU A 761 -12.27 -30.21 -23.37
CA GLU A 761 -13.56 -30.89 -23.42
C GLU A 761 -14.74 -29.89 -23.47
N PRO A 762 -15.91 -30.29 -24.00
CA PRO A 762 -16.13 -31.48 -24.81
C PRO A 762 -15.55 -31.30 -26.23
N ASP A 763 -15.11 -32.39 -26.86
CA ASP A 763 -15.01 -32.40 -28.33
C ASP A 763 -16.43 -32.43 -28.93
N VAL A 764 -16.97 -31.25 -29.20
CA VAL A 764 -18.33 -31.07 -29.75
C VAL A 764 -18.60 -31.80 -31.07
N ASN A 765 -17.56 -32.26 -31.78
CA ASN A 765 -17.74 -33.01 -33.02
C ASN A 765 -17.96 -34.51 -32.78
N THR A 766 -17.53 -35.02 -31.64
CA THR A 766 -17.53 -36.47 -31.35
C THR A 766 -18.33 -36.82 -30.10
N ALA A 767 -18.51 -35.89 -29.17
CA ALA A 767 -19.28 -36.09 -27.95
C ALA A 767 -20.79 -36.14 -28.24
N SER A 768 -21.46 -37.17 -27.71
CA SER A 768 -22.92 -37.30 -27.72
C SER A 768 -23.53 -37.34 -26.32
N VAL A 769 -22.72 -37.66 -25.31
CA VAL A 769 -23.10 -37.68 -23.89
C VAL A 769 -21.95 -37.13 -23.04
N VAL A 770 -22.25 -36.77 -21.79
CA VAL A 770 -21.30 -36.15 -20.86
C VAL A 770 -21.14 -37.03 -19.63
N GLN A 771 -19.89 -37.22 -19.18
CA GLN A 771 -19.58 -37.92 -17.94
C GLN A 771 -18.80 -37.04 -16.96
N LEU A 772 -19.07 -37.20 -15.66
CA LEU A 772 -18.16 -36.78 -14.59
C LEU A 772 -17.16 -37.91 -14.30
N SER A 773 -15.89 -37.56 -14.17
CA SER A 773 -14.80 -38.47 -13.78
C SER A 773 -14.47 -38.34 -12.29
N ALA A 774 -14.46 -39.47 -11.56
CA ALA A 774 -14.07 -39.50 -10.14
C ALA A 774 -12.58 -39.19 -9.91
N ALA A 775 -11.74 -39.38 -10.93
CA ALA A 775 -10.30 -39.29 -10.82
C ALA A 775 -9.81 -37.85 -10.65
N ASP A 776 -10.50 -36.90 -11.28
CA ASP A 776 -10.13 -35.49 -11.35
C ASP A 776 -11.31 -34.53 -11.13
N GLY A 777 -12.53 -35.04 -10.98
CA GLY A 777 -13.72 -34.22 -10.76
C GLY A 777 -14.20 -33.44 -11.97
N ARG A 778 -13.70 -33.75 -13.16
CA ARG A 778 -13.99 -33.00 -14.40
C ARG A 778 -14.95 -33.71 -15.33
N TRP A 779 -15.55 -32.91 -16.20
CA TRP A 779 -16.51 -33.35 -17.20
C TRP A 779 -15.81 -33.65 -18.51
N TYR A 780 -16.19 -34.76 -19.14
CA TYR A 780 -15.66 -35.23 -20.42
C TYR A 780 -16.81 -35.49 -21.39
N GLY A 781 -16.64 -35.08 -22.65
CA GLY A 781 -17.54 -35.46 -23.72
C GLY A 781 -17.15 -36.83 -24.26
N VAL A 782 -18.11 -37.77 -24.35
CA VAL A 782 -17.85 -39.11 -24.89
C VAL A 782 -18.86 -39.49 -25.98
N ALA A 783 -18.42 -40.36 -26.89
CA ALA A 783 -19.18 -40.69 -28.10
C ALA A 783 -20.46 -41.48 -27.84
N ASP A 784 -20.52 -42.23 -26.75
CA ASP A 784 -21.71 -42.93 -26.27
C ASP A 784 -21.58 -43.24 -24.76
N SER A 785 -22.66 -43.70 -24.15
CA SER A 785 -22.67 -43.95 -22.70
C SER A 785 -22.03 -45.29 -22.30
N SER A 786 -21.62 -46.17 -23.22
CA SER A 786 -21.23 -47.56 -22.89
C SER A 786 -20.02 -47.71 -21.97
N SER A 787 -19.16 -46.68 -21.89
CA SER A 787 -18.01 -46.62 -20.98
C SER A 787 -18.33 -46.01 -19.61
N ILE A 788 -19.55 -45.54 -19.39
CA ILE A 788 -19.95 -44.81 -18.18
C ILE A 788 -20.53 -45.78 -17.15
N SER A 789 -19.93 -45.87 -15.97
CA SER A 789 -20.28 -46.88 -14.96
C SER A 789 -21.56 -46.57 -14.17
N HIS A 790 -21.89 -45.29 -13.98
CA HIS A 790 -23.00 -44.84 -13.14
C HIS A 790 -23.87 -43.78 -13.82
N VAL A 791 -25.03 -43.49 -13.24
CA VAL A 791 -25.91 -42.36 -13.58
C VAL A 791 -25.99 -41.44 -12.36
N ALA A 792 -25.81 -40.13 -12.58
CA ALA A 792 -25.92 -39.12 -11.53
C ALA A 792 -27.40 -38.82 -11.23
N CYS A 793 -27.77 -38.86 -9.95
CA CYS A 793 -29.12 -38.63 -9.47
C CYS A 793 -29.13 -37.50 -8.43
N VAL A 794 -29.82 -36.40 -8.71
CA VAL A 794 -29.99 -35.25 -7.79
C VAL A 794 -31.32 -35.33 -7.06
N SER A 795 -31.34 -34.94 -5.78
CA SER A 795 -32.58 -34.89 -5.00
C SER A 795 -33.50 -33.78 -5.48
N SER A 796 -34.80 -34.05 -5.55
CA SER A 796 -35.82 -33.05 -5.89
C SER A 796 -36.04 -31.99 -4.79
N SER A 797 -35.47 -32.17 -3.60
CA SER A 797 -35.66 -31.26 -2.45
C SER A 797 -34.39 -30.59 -1.94
N ASN A 798 -33.22 -31.04 -2.40
CA ASN A 798 -31.93 -30.47 -2.00
C ASN A 798 -30.90 -30.65 -3.14
N ARG A 799 -30.50 -29.54 -3.76
CA ARG A 799 -29.56 -29.51 -4.89
C ARG A 799 -28.17 -30.06 -4.58
N THR A 800 -27.75 -30.08 -3.31
CA THR A 800 -26.45 -30.65 -2.89
C THR A 800 -26.56 -32.11 -2.44
N ALA A 801 -27.75 -32.70 -2.42
CA ALA A 801 -27.94 -34.11 -2.09
C ALA A 801 -27.93 -34.97 -3.37
N TRP A 802 -26.82 -35.68 -3.58
CA TRP A 802 -26.60 -36.53 -4.74
C TRP A 802 -26.54 -38.02 -4.38
N GLN A 803 -26.93 -38.85 -5.34
CA GLN A 803 -26.75 -40.29 -5.34
C GLN A 803 -26.24 -40.74 -6.71
N VAL A 804 -25.56 -41.87 -6.75
CA VAL A 804 -25.18 -42.52 -8.01
C VAL A 804 -25.77 -43.92 -8.04
N VAL A 805 -26.23 -44.34 -9.21
CA VAL A 805 -26.76 -45.70 -9.45
C VAL A 805 -26.02 -46.33 -10.61
N SER A 806 -25.92 -47.67 -10.63
CA SER A 806 -25.27 -48.37 -11.75
C SER A 806 -25.97 -48.06 -13.07
N GLN A 807 -25.17 -47.95 -14.14
CA GLN A 807 -25.67 -47.65 -15.47
C GLN A 807 -26.83 -48.58 -15.89
N GLY A 808 -27.90 -47.98 -16.43
CA GLY A 808 -29.12 -48.68 -16.83
C GLY A 808 -30.18 -48.81 -15.73
N SER A 809 -29.87 -48.38 -14.50
CA SER A 809 -30.83 -48.26 -13.40
C SER A 809 -31.54 -46.90 -13.41
N GLY A 810 -32.75 -46.83 -12.87
CA GLY A 810 -33.45 -45.56 -12.64
C GLY A 810 -33.03 -44.92 -11.31
N CYS A 811 -33.15 -43.59 -11.21
CA CYS A 811 -32.91 -42.88 -9.96
C CYS A 811 -33.92 -43.30 -8.87
N PRO A 812 -33.52 -43.32 -7.59
CA PRO A 812 -34.41 -43.66 -6.47
C PRO A 812 -35.55 -42.65 -6.29
N ASP A 813 -36.58 -43.02 -5.53
CA ASP A 813 -37.71 -42.13 -5.23
C ASP A 813 -37.24 -40.82 -4.59
N GLY A 814 -37.70 -39.68 -5.11
CA GLY A 814 -37.26 -38.34 -4.68
C GLY A 814 -35.96 -37.86 -5.31
N TYR A 815 -35.41 -38.62 -6.28
CA TYR A 815 -34.25 -38.24 -7.08
C TYR A 815 -34.56 -38.31 -8.58
N ALA A 816 -33.87 -37.51 -9.38
CA ALA A 816 -33.96 -37.50 -10.83
C ALA A 816 -32.57 -37.45 -11.46
N THR A 817 -32.45 -37.88 -12.73
CA THR A 817 -31.22 -37.67 -13.50
C THR A 817 -30.94 -36.19 -13.61
N GLY A 818 -29.68 -35.79 -13.48
CA GLY A 818 -29.31 -34.38 -13.50
C GLY A 818 -27.83 -34.16 -13.73
N ALA A 819 -27.44 -32.90 -13.79
CA ALA A 819 -26.06 -32.45 -13.85
C ALA A 819 -25.86 -31.31 -12.83
N PRO A 820 -24.66 -31.16 -12.24
CA PRO A 820 -24.37 -30.03 -11.39
C PRO A 820 -24.53 -28.69 -12.13
N HIS A 821 -25.18 -27.72 -11.49
CA HIS A 821 -25.29 -26.34 -11.98
C HIS A 821 -24.23 -25.41 -11.39
N LEU A 822 -23.68 -25.77 -10.23
CA LEU A 822 -22.72 -25.00 -9.45
C LEU A 822 -21.55 -25.90 -9.01
N ALA A 823 -20.41 -25.31 -8.66
CA ALA A 823 -19.22 -26.02 -8.18
C ALA A 823 -19.51 -26.81 -6.90
N VAL A 824 -20.28 -26.24 -5.96
CA VAL A 824 -20.67 -26.96 -4.73
C VAL A 824 -21.43 -28.25 -5.01
N GLU A 825 -22.25 -28.28 -6.07
CA GLU A 825 -22.98 -29.47 -6.49
C GLU A 825 -22.05 -30.48 -7.16
N ASN A 826 -21.08 -30.00 -7.94
CA ASN A 826 -20.07 -30.85 -8.56
C ASN A 826 -19.22 -31.55 -7.49
N SER A 827 -18.78 -30.82 -6.48
CA SER A 827 -18.06 -31.35 -5.31
C SER A 827 -18.89 -32.38 -4.54
N ALA A 828 -20.19 -32.11 -4.35
CA ALA A 828 -21.09 -33.02 -3.65
C ALA A 828 -21.29 -34.33 -4.45
N LEU A 829 -21.53 -34.25 -5.76
CA LEU A 829 -21.63 -35.42 -6.63
C LEU A 829 -20.31 -36.20 -6.70
N LEU A 830 -19.17 -35.50 -6.81
CA LEU A 830 -17.84 -36.10 -6.84
C LEU A 830 -17.56 -36.91 -5.58
N THR A 831 -17.91 -36.38 -4.41
CA THR A 831 -17.76 -37.07 -3.12
C THR A 831 -18.52 -38.40 -3.11
N VAL A 832 -19.75 -38.40 -3.62
CA VAL A 832 -20.58 -39.62 -3.71
C VAL A 832 -20.00 -40.60 -4.73
N LEU A 833 -19.54 -40.12 -5.88
CA LEU A 833 -18.97 -40.96 -6.94
C LEU A 833 -17.63 -41.61 -6.51
N GLN A 834 -16.76 -40.87 -5.83
CA GLN A 834 -15.48 -41.37 -5.30
C GLN A 834 -15.67 -42.43 -4.21
N ALA A 835 -16.81 -42.43 -3.51
CA ALA A 835 -17.14 -43.48 -2.54
C ALA A 835 -17.40 -44.84 -3.22
N GLU A 836 -17.79 -44.85 -4.50
CA GLU A 836 -17.95 -46.09 -5.28
C GLU A 836 -16.60 -46.62 -5.77
N ALA A 837 -15.82 -45.79 -6.48
CA ALA A 837 -14.43 -46.08 -6.86
C ALA A 837 -13.69 -44.80 -7.29
N SER A 838 -12.36 -44.79 -7.16
CA SER A 838 -11.52 -43.66 -7.55
C SER A 838 -11.49 -43.38 -9.05
N ASP A 839 -11.84 -44.36 -9.88
CA ASP A 839 -11.93 -44.28 -11.34
C ASP A 839 -13.36 -44.41 -11.86
N ALA A 840 -14.36 -44.30 -10.98
CA ALA A 840 -15.77 -44.32 -11.37
C ALA A 840 -16.14 -43.13 -12.26
N THR A 841 -17.19 -43.31 -13.04
CA THR A 841 -17.73 -42.31 -13.98
C THR A 841 -19.24 -42.24 -13.85
N ALA A 842 -19.80 -41.03 -13.88
CA ALA A 842 -21.25 -40.82 -13.79
C ALA A 842 -21.78 -40.08 -15.02
N LEU A 843 -22.85 -40.59 -15.62
CA LEU A 843 -23.56 -39.96 -16.72
C LEU A 843 -24.27 -38.71 -16.19
N LEU A 844 -24.02 -37.58 -16.83
CA LEU A 844 -24.65 -36.30 -16.54
C LEU A 844 -25.75 -36.00 -17.57
N ASP A 845 -26.85 -35.42 -17.09
CA ASP A 845 -27.93 -34.93 -17.97
C ASP A 845 -27.58 -33.52 -18.49
N VAL A 846 -26.73 -33.45 -19.52
CA VAL A 846 -26.24 -32.21 -20.12
C VAL A 846 -26.64 -32.13 -21.59
N ASN A 847 -27.20 -30.99 -21.99
CA ASN A 847 -27.52 -30.70 -23.38
C ASN A 847 -26.36 -29.99 -24.09
N LEU A 848 -25.63 -30.72 -24.93
CA LEU A 848 -24.49 -30.20 -25.70
C LEU A 848 -24.89 -29.29 -26.89
N THR A 849 -26.17 -29.22 -27.25
CA THR A 849 -26.62 -28.52 -28.47
C THR A 849 -26.33 -27.02 -28.44
N ASN A 850 -26.27 -26.43 -27.24
CA ASN A 850 -26.01 -25.00 -27.02
C ASN A 850 -24.65 -24.77 -26.34
N PHE A 851 -23.70 -25.70 -26.48
CA PHE A 851 -22.39 -25.52 -25.89
C PHE A 851 -21.69 -24.30 -26.53
N PRO A 852 -21.10 -23.38 -25.74
CA PRO A 852 -20.52 -22.15 -26.28
C PRO A 852 -19.45 -22.43 -27.33
N SER A 853 -19.55 -21.76 -28.49
CA SER A 853 -18.43 -21.67 -29.42
C SER A 853 -17.30 -20.88 -28.76
N ALA A 854 -16.05 -21.28 -29.01
CA ALA A 854 -14.93 -20.39 -28.73
C ALA A 854 -14.99 -19.23 -29.72
N HIS A 855 -15.65 -18.14 -29.34
CA HIS A 855 -15.43 -16.87 -29.98
C HIS A 855 -14.18 -16.24 -29.35
N ALA A 856 -13.28 -15.81 -30.24
CA ALA A 856 -12.01 -15.20 -29.93
C ALA A 856 -12.16 -13.70 -29.67
#